data_AF-A0A934L3X5-F1
#
_entry.id   AF-A0A934L3X5-F1
#
_cell.length_a   1.000
_cell.length_b   1.000
_cell.length_c   1.000
_cell.angle_alpha   90.00
_cell.angle_beta   90.00
_cell.angle_gamma   90.00
#
_symmetry.space_group_name_H-M   'P 1'
#
loop_
_entity.id
_entity.type
_entity.pdbx_description
1 polymer ?
#
loop_
_entity_poly.entity_id
_entity_poly.type
_entity_poly.pdbx_seq_one_letter_code
_entity_poly.pdbx_strand_id
1 'polypeptide(L)'
;MVLRAACAALFVAAFPAFVPAQVPDFYDLTAYRTIYLQFNQANWWSLLLQNYGPEIDIPADMTVDGVTYPNCGVRFRGNTSYTQLPPGSEKKSFNIRTDGFVPGQDLYGYDNINLNNGFHDPTFLREFLTYWAMRRHGPAPKANFVKLYLNGVYWGVYINVQQPNKDWAKEWFRSNDGNRYRGFPTSGGFSNGRCALTWLGTTIANYLSAYQSKQGDGTDLMQLCNVLNNTPQAQLQAALPAWFNVDQFYRYASVMNIMTQDDSYIGSGKDHFLYHDEIHGDFHMFPFDLNEALAGSSAMNPWLNTTATTKPAFSKTLVFPDWRERYDAHYRNILETTFSWGVLGPMITQFHGMIAADVIADTKKIYSTAAFTQNLTQSVTVQEGSRTVTIPGLQPLIQARETYLRGQSEFNRVRVTLTNLTHAPASPSVGQPVTVTVRATSNATTMQLWYRAVGPFARTSLFDDGLHGDGAANDGTWGGTIPGMGAGSLVDYYVLAQTAIGDMSFLPLNADFGAAQYQIGWPAGTSPIRINEFVAQNVNGIVDEANQHEDWLELFNTSTVAVDVGGMWLSDDLSLLKFRIPTGTIIPARGVLHVWCDEDGTQGPMHANFKFSSNGEAVALFSSDGQFLLDSFVFGLQTEDVSTGRLVDGQSDWVTFPAPTPLLRNEIAVCGMRSYGPTTRGLHRLSLSLAAQPQIGTTPNLVFTGGAPSGLAGLAFSLGGDALDLGFVPVVLLLDPSTIVGPITLPLTAQGGFTIGLPIANDPSIVGVSNFFQAFAFDAQGLTASNGLELKYCP
;
A
#
# COMPACT_ATOMS: atom_id res chain seq x y z
N MET A 1 -47.48 19.77 9.13
CA MET A 1 -46.95 20.19 10.44
C MET A 1 -47.70 19.38 11.49
N VAL A 2 -46.97 18.72 12.41
CA VAL A 2 -47.42 17.68 13.37
C VAL A 2 -47.60 16.27 12.77
N LEU A 3 -46.48 15.61 12.52
CA LEU A 3 -46.22 14.22 12.91
C LEU A 3 -44.68 14.04 12.95
N ARG A 4 -44.03 14.87 13.77
CA ARG A 4 -42.63 14.75 14.19
C ARG A 4 -42.67 14.35 15.67
N ALA A 5 -41.82 13.41 16.07
CA ALA A 5 -41.65 12.86 17.43
C ALA A 5 -42.48 11.62 17.78
N ALA A 6 -42.05 10.45 17.29
CA ALA A 6 -42.19 9.17 18.01
C ALA A 6 -41.37 8.07 17.31
N CYS A 7 -40.03 8.11 17.41
CA CYS A 7 -39.13 6.95 17.22
C CYS A 7 -37.70 7.38 17.57
N ALA A 8 -37.47 7.77 18.82
CA ALA A 8 -36.13 8.05 19.33
C ALA A 8 -36.03 7.56 20.77
N ALA A 9 -36.06 6.24 20.95
CA ALA A 9 -35.65 5.57 22.19
C ALA A 9 -35.54 4.06 21.94
N LEU A 10 -34.40 3.61 21.40
CA LEU A 10 -33.99 2.21 21.48
C LEU A 10 -32.48 2.17 21.68
N PHE A 11 -32.09 1.47 22.74
CA PHE A 11 -30.73 1.32 23.22
C PHE A 11 -29.77 0.88 22.10
N VAL A 12 -28.70 1.64 21.93
CA VAL A 12 -27.56 1.31 21.08
C VAL A 12 -26.75 0.20 21.77
N ALA A 13 -26.90 -1.02 21.29
CA ALA A 13 -25.84 -2.02 21.39
C ALA A 13 -25.08 -2.00 20.07
N ALA A 14 -23.84 -1.50 20.10
CA ALA A 14 -22.94 -1.54 18.96
C ALA A 14 -22.62 -3.01 18.66
N PHE A 15 -23.22 -3.58 17.63
CA PHE A 15 -22.76 -4.83 17.05
C PHE A 15 -21.64 -4.52 16.05
N PRO A 16 -20.52 -5.26 16.08
CA PRO A 16 -19.46 -5.09 15.11
C PRO A 16 -20.00 -5.42 13.72
N ALA A 17 -19.83 -4.50 12.77
CA ALA A 17 -20.07 -4.76 11.37
C ALA A 17 -19.20 -5.97 10.95
N PHE A 18 -19.83 -7.06 10.54
CA PHE A 18 -19.14 -8.18 9.91
C PHE A 18 -18.77 -7.74 8.49
N VAL A 19 -17.55 -7.21 8.36
CA VAL A 19 -16.87 -7.09 7.07
C VAL A 19 -16.61 -8.53 6.58
N PRO A 20 -17.04 -8.94 5.38
CA PRO A 20 -16.63 -10.24 4.85
C PRO A 20 -15.10 -10.32 4.89
N ALA A 21 -14.57 -11.43 5.40
CA ALA A 21 -13.13 -11.60 5.56
C ALA A 21 -12.46 -11.39 4.20
N GLN A 22 -11.65 -10.35 4.09
CA GLN A 22 -10.83 -10.06 2.92
C GLN A 22 -9.99 -11.30 2.61
N VAL A 23 -9.91 -11.69 1.33
CA VAL A 23 -8.93 -12.71 0.91
C VAL A 23 -7.56 -12.18 1.33
N PRO A 24 -6.80 -12.91 2.17
CA PRO A 24 -5.52 -12.41 2.65
C PRO A 24 -4.59 -12.09 1.48
N ASP A 25 -3.96 -10.91 1.52
CA ASP A 25 -2.92 -10.50 0.57
C ASP A 25 -1.86 -11.60 0.39
N PHE A 26 -1.17 -11.62 -0.76
CA PHE A 26 -0.16 -12.64 -1.04
C PHE A 26 0.97 -12.66 0.00
N TYR A 27 1.29 -11.50 0.57
CA TYR A 27 2.29 -11.35 1.63
C TYR A 27 1.69 -11.25 3.05
N ASP A 28 0.40 -11.56 3.23
CA ASP A 28 -0.16 -11.70 4.57
C ASP A 28 0.64 -12.74 5.36
N LEU A 29 0.96 -12.42 6.62
CA LEU A 29 1.87 -13.24 7.43
C LEU A 29 1.31 -14.66 7.67
N THR A 30 -0.01 -14.81 7.66
CA THR A 30 -0.72 -16.08 7.87
C THR A 30 -1.12 -16.76 6.57
N ALA A 31 -0.96 -16.10 5.42
CA ALA A 31 -1.19 -16.68 4.10
C ALA A 31 -0.05 -17.66 3.75
N TYR A 32 -0.23 -18.93 4.08
CA TYR A 32 0.74 -19.98 3.77
C TYR A 32 0.39 -20.71 2.47
N ARG A 33 0.63 -20.01 1.35
CA ARG A 33 0.18 -20.43 0.01
C ARG A 33 1.12 -21.43 -0.65
N THR A 34 0.59 -22.12 -1.66
CA THR A 34 1.36 -23.06 -2.50
C THR A 34 1.50 -22.52 -3.90
N ILE A 35 2.74 -22.51 -4.40
CA ILE A 35 3.10 -22.16 -5.76
C ILE A 35 3.48 -23.43 -6.50
N TYR A 36 2.78 -23.71 -7.60
CA TYR A 36 3.14 -24.76 -8.54
C TYR A 36 3.79 -24.12 -9.76
N LEU A 37 4.97 -24.58 -10.15
CA LEU A 37 5.61 -24.22 -11.43
C LEU A 37 5.68 -25.46 -12.32
N GLN A 38 5.16 -25.33 -13.53
CA GLN A 38 5.17 -26.36 -14.56
C GLN A 38 6.03 -25.90 -15.74
N PHE A 39 7.23 -26.45 -15.84
CA PHE A 39 8.14 -26.25 -16.97
C PHE A 39 7.82 -27.24 -18.08
N ASN A 40 7.59 -26.70 -19.28
CA ASN A 40 7.28 -27.50 -20.48
C ASN A 40 8.54 -28.00 -21.21
N GLN A 41 9.71 -27.42 -20.92
CA GLN A 41 10.99 -27.84 -21.50
C GLN A 41 11.54 -29.06 -20.78
N ALA A 42 11.89 -30.13 -21.51
CA ALA A 42 12.43 -31.35 -20.89
C ALA A 42 13.77 -31.13 -20.15
N ASN A 43 14.55 -30.12 -20.54
CA ASN A 43 15.85 -29.76 -19.97
C ASN A 43 15.81 -28.49 -19.08
N TRP A 44 14.64 -28.10 -18.58
CA TRP A 44 14.41 -26.87 -17.81
C TRP A 44 15.45 -26.61 -16.71
N TRP A 45 15.84 -27.63 -15.94
CA TRP A 45 16.85 -27.49 -14.88
C TRP A 45 18.23 -27.08 -15.41
N SER A 46 18.65 -27.69 -16.53
CA SER A 46 19.93 -27.35 -17.17
C SER A 46 19.90 -25.92 -17.71
N LEU A 47 18.75 -25.48 -18.23
CA LEU A 47 18.56 -24.10 -18.68
C LEU A 47 18.65 -23.11 -17.52
N LEU A 48 17.97 -23.37 -16.39
CA LEU A 48 18.07 -22.50 -15.21
C LEU A 48 19.51 -22.38 -14.70
N LEU A 49 20.28 -23.48 -14.69
CA LEU A 49 21.68 -23.48 -14.29
C LEU A 49 22.56 -22.66 -15.25
N GLN A 50 22.39 -22.84 -16.56
CA GLN A 50 23.13 -22.10 -17.59
C GLN A 50 22.78 -20.60 -17.57
N ASN A 51 21.52 -20.30 -17.30
CA ASN A 51 20.99 -18.95 -17.34
C ASN A 51 21.17 -18.16 -16.04
N TYR A 52 21.67 -18.77 -14.96
CA TYR A 52 21.95 -18.07 -13.70
C TYR A 52 22.92 -16.88 -13.90
N GLY A 53 24.06 -17.12 -14.57
CA GLY A 53 25.06 -16.09 -14.83
C GLY A 53 24.59 -14.94 -15.74
N PRO A 54 24.01 -15.23 -16.92
CA PRO A 54 23.47 -14.20 -17.80
C PRO A 54 22.10 -13.66 -17.36
N GLU A 55 21.53 -14.18 -16.27
CA GLU A 55 20.30 -13.68 -15.66
C GLU A 55 19.04 -13.79 -16.54
N ILE A 56 18.98 -14.81 -17.41
CA ILE A 56 17.92 -15.03 -18.40
C ILE A 56 16.77 -15.90 -17.85
N ASP A 57 15.53 -15.46 -18.00
CA ASP A 57 14.35 -16.22 -17.61
C ASP A 57 14.05 -17.36 -18.59
N ILE A 58 13.44 -18.44 -18.10
CA ILE A 58 12.76 -19.43 -18.93
C ILE A 58 11.27 -19.48 -18.57
N PRO A 59 10.37 -19.80 -19.54
CA PRO A 59 8.94 -19.81 -19.26
C PRO A 59 8.50 -21.06 -18.49
N ALA A 60 7.60 -20.89 -17.52
CA ALA A 60 6.89 -21.94 -16.81
C ALA A 60 5.46 -21.50 -16.48
N ASP A 61 4.50 -22.42 -16.53
CA ASP A 61 3.14 -22.11 -16.08
C ASP A 61 3.12 -22.13 -14.55
N MET A 62 2.69 -21.03 -13.94
CA MET A 62 2.57 -20.92 -12.48
C MET A 62 1.11 -21.13 -12.07
N THR A 63 0.83 -21.86 -10.99
CA THR A 63 -0.51 -21.93 -10.40
C THR A 63 -0.46 -21.60 -8.91
N VAL A 64 -1.32 -20.68 -8.48
CA VAL A 64 -1.49 -20.25 -7.07
C VAL A 64 -3.00 -20.17 -6.80
N ASP A 65 -3.46 -20.79 -5.72
CA ASP A 65 -4.89 -20.81 -5.31
C ASP A 65 -5.88 -21.22 -6.41
N GLY A 66 -5.44 -22.07 -7.33
CA GLY A 66 -6.25 -22.56 -8.45
C GLY A 66 -6.26 -21.67 -9.70
N VAL A 67 -5.63 -20.50 -9.65
CA VAL A 67 -5.43 -19.61 -10.81
C VAL A 67 -4.12 -19.95 -11.50
N THR A 68 -4.16 -20.17 -12.81
CA THR A 68 -2.98 -20.49 -13.63
C THR A 68 -2.54 -19.27 -14.44
N TYR A 69 -1.27 -18.93 -14.28
CA TYR A 69 -0.54 -17.89 -14.98
C TYR A 69 0.38 -18.55 -16.02
N PRO A 70 0.05 -18.53 -17.32
CA PRO A 70 0.86 -19.20 -18.34
C PRO A 70 2.19 -18.50 -18.62
N ASN A 71 3.26 -19.26 -18.85
CA ASN A 71 4.57 -18.74 -19.27
C ASN A 71 5.17 -17.62 -18.38
N CYS A 72 5.04 -17.71 -17.05
CA CYS A 72 5.81 -16.85 -16.15
C CYS A 72 7.32 -16.99 -16.39
N GLY A 73 8.07 -15.90 -16.27
CA GLY A 73 9.53 -15.91 -16.35
C GLY A 73 10.14 -16.42 -15.05
N VAL A 74 10.94 -17.49 -15.12
CA VAL A 74 11.60 -18.07 -13.94
C VAL A 74 13.10 -18.16 -14.13
N ARG A 75 13.86 -17.75 -13.12
CA ARG A 75 15.33 -17.91 -13.06
C ARG A 75 15.83 -18.15 -11.64
N PHE A 76 17.05 -18.66 -11.53
CA PHE A 76 17.75 -18.66 -10.25
C PHE A 76 18.25 -17.27 -9.86
N ARG A 77 18.30 -17.01 -8.56
CA ARG A 77 18.84 -15.77 -7.98
C ARG A 77 19.74 -16.07 -6.78
N GLY A 78 20.37 -15.01 -6.27
CA GLY A 78 21.26 -15.05 -5.11
C GLY A 78 22.73 -15.02 -5.51
N ASN A 79 23.62 -15.01 -4.52
CA ASN A 79 25.07 -15.09 -4.73
C ASN A 79 25.67 -16.21 -3.88
N THR A 80 25.84 -15.97 -2.57
CA THR A 80 26.31 -16.99 -1.63
C THR A 80 25.27 -18.11 -1.47
N SER A 81 23.99 -17.75 -1.42
CA SER A 81 22.86 -18.69 -1.43
C SER A 81 22.72 -19.52 -2.72
N TYR A 82 23.53 -19.24 -3.76
CA TYR A 82 23.66 -20.07 -4.95
C TYR A 82 24.99 -20.84 -5.00
N THR A 83 26.09 -20.15 -4.70
CA THR A 83 27.48 -20.62 -4.90
C THR A 83 28.08 -21.37 -3.70
N GLN A 84 27.54 -21.16 -2.50
CA GLN A 84 28.02 -21.77 -1.25
C GLN A 84 27.03 -22.75 -0.63
N LEU A 85 26.09 -23.27 -1.43
CA LEU A 85 25.23 -24.36 -0.98
C LEU A 85 26.06 -25.64 -0.73
N PRO A 86 25.57 -26.56 0.13
CA PRO A 86 26.19 -27.88 0.29
C PRO A 86 26.37 -28.58 -1.06
N PRO A 87 27.48 -29.33 -1.25
CA PRO A 87 27.71 -30.04 -2.50
C PRO A 87 26.51 -30.90 -2.93
N GLY A 88 26.08 -30.74 -4.17
CA GLY A 88 24.91 -31.46 -4.73
C GLY A 88 23.55 -30.91 -4.30
N SER A 89 23.49 -29.83 -3.52
CA SER A 89 22.21 -29.23 -3.15
C SER A 89 21.50 -28.61 -4.35
N GLU A 90 20.24 -28.98 -4.50
CA GLU A 90 19.33 -28.44 -5.52
C GLU A 90 18.49 -27.28 -4.98
N LYS A 91 18.49 -26.98 -3.68
CA LYS A 91 17.63 -25.95 -3.08
C LYS A 91 18.13 -24.53 -3.43
N LYS A 92 17.90 -24.11 -4.67
CA LYS A 92 18.20 -22.77 -5.19
C LYS A 92 17.10 -21.78 -4.83
N SER A 93 17.45 -20.50 -4.76
CA SER A 93 16.48 -19.40 -4.68
C SER A 93 15.97 -19.04 -6.09
N PHE A 94 14.72 -18.61 -6.18
CA PHE A 94 14.06 -18.28 -7.45
C PHE A 94 13.63 -16.82 -7.51
N ASN A 95 13.75 -16.23 -8.69
CA ASN A 95 13.02 -15.03 -9.07
C ASN A 95 11.95 -15.45 -10.09
N ILE A 96 10.72 -15.03 -9.88
CA ILE A 96 9.56 -15.35 -10.73
C ILE A 96 8.93 -14.03 -11.16
N ARG A 97 8.82 -13.80 -12.46
CA ARG A 97 8.08 -12.69 -13.07
C ARG A 97 6.80 -13.23 -13.68
N THR A 98 5.65 -12.87 -13.13
CA THR A 98 4.36 -13.38 -13.63
C THR A 98 4.08 -12.91 -15.04
N ASP A 99 4.52 -11.70 -15.38
CA ASP A 99 4.39 -11.08 -16.69
C ASP A 99 5.57 -11.35 -17.63
N GLY A 100 6.50 -12.23 -17.25
CA GLY A 100 7.81 -12.37 -17.91
C GLY A 100 7.76 -12.71 -19.40
N PHE A 101 6.73 -13.44 -19.86
CA PHE A 101 6.50 -13.72 -21.29
C PHE A 101 5.07 -13.42 -21.77
N VAL A 102 4.13 -13.11 -20.86
CA VAL A 102 2.77 -12.68 -21.19
C VAL A 102 2.50 -11.40 -20.37
N PRO A 103 2.39 -10.23 -21.02
CA PRO A 103 2.20 -8.96 -20.32
C PRO A 103 0.92 -8.91 -19.47
N GLY A 104 0.92 -8.08 -18.43
CA GLY A 104 -0.27 -7.78 -17.62
C GLY A 104 -0.68 -8.86 -16.62
N GLN A 105 0.09 -9.96 -16.52
CA GLN A 105 -0.18 -11.00 -15.52
C GLN A 105 0.24 -10.56 -14.12
N ASP A 106 -0.72 -10.48 -13.22
CA ASP A 106 -0.51 -9.97 -11.87
C ASP A 106 -1.04 -10.95 -10.79
N LEU A 107 -0.23 -11.21 -9.77
CA LEU A 107 -0.59 -12.05 -8.63
C LEU A 107 -0.83 -11.17 -7.40
N TYR A 108 -2.08 -10.85 -7.08
CA TYR A 108 -2.47 -10.03 -5.92
C TYR A 108 -1.82 -8.62 -5.85
N GLY A 109 -1.56 -8.01 -6.99
CA GLY A 109 -0.86 -6.73 -7.14
C GLY A 109 0.67 -6.86 -7.23
N TYR A 110 1.19 -8.07 -7.47
CA TYR A 110 2.62 -8.31 -7.60
C TYR A 110 2.95 -9.03 -8.92
N ASP A 111 3.90 -8.44 -9.66
CA ASP A 111 4.45 -9.00 -10.89
C ASP A 111 5.76 -9.78 -10.69
N ASN A 112 6.42 -9.59 -9.54
CA ASN A 112 7.79 -10.05 -9.31
C ASN A 112 8.00 -10.60 -7.89
N ILE A 113 8.30 -11.90 -7.82
CA ILE A 113 8.33 -12.69 -6.59
C ILE A 113 9.75 -13.23 -6.37
N ASN A 114 10.28 -13.09 -5.15
CA ASN A 114 11.53 -13.72 -4.76
C ASN A 114 11.30 -14.84 -3.74
N LEU A 115 11.70 -16.05 -4.09
CA LEU A 115 11.68 -17.21 -3.21
C LEU A 115 13.09 -17.52 -2.72
N ASN A 116 13.39 -17.16 -1.47
CA ASN A 116 14.68 -17.39 -0.84
C ASN A 116 14.73 -18.78 -0.18
N ASN A 117 15.84 -19.48 -0.39
CA ASN A 117 16.03 -20.87 0.01
C ASN A 117 16.37 -21.10 1.49
N GLY A 118 16.47 -20.04 2.31
CA GLY A 118 16.83 -20.14 3.73
C GLY A 118 18.33 -20.38 4.00
N PHE A 119 19.21 -20.06 3.05
CA PHE A 119 20.66 -20.16 3.27
C PHE A 119 21.11 -19.29 4.45
N HIS A 120 22.00 -19.83 5.29
CA HIS A 120 22.45 -19.28 6.58
C HIS A 120 21.39 -19.23 7.69
N ASP A 121 20.21 -19.82 7.45
CA ASP A 121 19.13 -19.82 8.43
C ASP A 121 18.46 -21.21 8.55
N PRO A 122 18.92 -22.05 9.49
CA PRO A 122 18.29 -23.34 9.78
C PRO A 122 16.81 -23.23 10.15
N THR A 123 16.33 -22.06 10.59
CA THR A 123 14.97 -21.85 11.10
C THR A 123 14.01 -21.25 10.09
N PHE A 124 14.52 -20.67 9.00
CA PHE A 124 13.79 -19.83 8.03
C PHE A 124 13.23 -18.49 8.60
N LEU A 125 13.40 -18.20 9.89
CA LEU A 125 12.74 -17.07 10.55
C LEU A 125 13.56 -15.77 10.56
N ARG A 126 14.87 -15.79 10.34
CA ARG A 126 15.76 -14.65 10.59
C ARG A 126 15.48 -13.47 9.67
N GLU A 127 15.42 -13.75 8.38
CA GLU A 127 15.09 -12.77 7.35
C GLU A 127 13.65 -12.24 7.55
N PHE A 128 12.71 -13.15 7.77
CA PHE A 128 11.30 -12.85 8.03
C PHE A 128 11.12 -11.89 9.24
N LEU A 129 11.70 -12.23 10.39
CA LEU A 129 11.60 -11.42 11.62
C LEU A 129 12.25 -10.05 11.45
N THR A 130 13.33 -9.96 10.67
CA THR A 130 14.07 -8.71 10.47
C THR A 130 13.34 -7.78 9.52
N TYR A 131 12.74 -8.28 8.43
CA TYR A 131 11.83 -7.48 7.60
C TYR A 131 10.60 -7.03 8.41
N TRP A 132 9.99 -7.94 9.18
CA TRP A 132 8.86 -7.60 10.05
C TRP A 132 9.21 -6.48 11.05
N ALA A 133 10.38 -6.57 11.69
CA ALA A 133 10.85 -5.54 12.60
C ALA A 133 11.09 -4.21 11.87
N MET A 134 11.74 -4.23 10.71
CA MET A 134 12.03 -3.00 9.95
C MET A 134 10.75 -2.30 9.48
N ARG A 135 9.75 -3.03 8.98
CA ARG A 135 8.47 -2.44 8.50
C ARG A 135 7.71 -1.66 9.57
N ARG A 136 8.01 -1.87 10.86
CA ARG A 136 7.43 -1.10 11.98
C ARG A 136 8.12 0.24 12.21
N HIS A 137 9.28 0.47 11.58
CA HIS A 137 10.14 1.63 11.81
C HIS A 137 10.67 2.29 10.54
N GLY A 138 10.31 1.79 9.35
CA GLY A 138 10.64 2.43 8.09
C GLY A 138 10.33 1.54 6.88
N PRO A 139 10.65 2.03 5.68
CA PRO A 139 10.46 1.28 4.44
C PRO A 139 11.22 -0.05 4.47
N ALA A 140 10.55 -1.13 4.06
CA ALA A 140 11.15 -2.46 3.91
C ALA A 140 10.23 -3.40 3.10
N PRO A 141 10.79 -4.38 2.37
CA PRO A 141 10.03 -5.47 1.76
C PRO A 141 9.12 -6.21 2.74
N LYS A 142 7.95 -6.67 2.27
CA LYS A 142 7.18 -7.70 2.97
C LYS A 142 7.88 -9.06 2.86
N ALA A 143 7.64 -9.93 3.85
CA ALA A 143 8.10 -11.31 3.80
C ALA A 143 7.10 -12.26 4.49
N ASN A 144 6.89 -13.44 3.90
CA ASN A 144 6.16 -14.56 4.50
C ASN A 144 6.74 -15.89 4.00
N PHE A 145 5.96 -16.98 4.07
CA PHE A 145 6.39 -18.32 3.66
C PHE A 145 5.47 -18.88 2.59
N VAL A 146 6.04 -19.63 1.66
CA VAL A 146 5.28 -20.37 0.64
C VAL A 146 5.80 -21.79 0.47
N LYS A 147 4.95 -22.67 -0.03
CA LYS A 147 5.30 -24.02 -0.47
C LYS A 147 5.58 -24.00 -1.96
N LEU A 148 6.65 -24.64 -2.41
CA LEU A 148 6.99 -24.71 -3.84
C LEU A 148 6.88 -26.14 -4.36
N TYR A 149 6.24 -26.29 -5.51
CA TYR A 149 6.25 -27.51 -6.32
C TYR A 149 6.80 -27.20 -7.70
N LEU A 150 7.75 -28.02 -8.20
CA LEU A 150 8.24 -27.93 -9.58
C LEU A 150 7.89 -29.24 -10.30
N ASN A 151 7.15 -29.15 -11.40
CA ASN A 151 6.68 -30.29 -12.20
C ASN A 151 6.05 -31.41 -11.35
N GLY A 152 5.19 -31.02 -10.40
CA GLY A 152 4.49 -31.94 -9.49
C GLY A 152 5.34 -32.51 -8.34
N VAL A 153 6.64 -32.22 -8.30
CA VAL A 153 7.52 -32.62 -7.18
C VAL A 153 7.49 -31.55 -6.11
N TYR A 154 7.41 -31.95 -4.83
CA TYR A 154 7.48 -31.02 -3.70
C TYR A 154 8.93 -30.57 -3.42
N TRP A 155 9.17 -29.27 -3.43
CA TRP A 155 10.48 -28.64 -3.20
C TRP A 155 10.62 -27.97 -1.84
N GLY A 156 9.59 -28.03 -1.00
CA GLY A 156 9.64 -27.53 0.37
C GLY A 156 9.23 -26.08 0.56
N VAL A 157 9.62 -25.54 1.71
CA VAL A 157 9.31 -24.18 2.15
C VAL A 157 10.34 -23.20 1.60
N TYR A 158 9.88 -22.01 1.24
CA TYR A 158 10.69 -20.87 0.83
C TYR A 158 10.27 -19.62 1.60
N ILE A 159 11.23 -18.74 1.91
CA ILE A 159 10.96 -17.40 2.41
C ILE A 159 10.59 -16.56 1.19
N ASN A 160 9.35 -16.12 1.12
CA ASN A 160 8.87 -15.28 0.04
C ASN A 160 9.12 -13.82 0.42
N VAL A 161 9.91 -13.09 -0.36
CA VAL A 161 10.31 -11.71 -0.09
C VAL A 161 9.87 -10.82 -1.26
N GLN A 162 9.16 -9.74 -0.93
CA GLN A 162 8.70 -8.75 -1.90
C GLN A 162 9.88 -8.13 -2.65
N GLN A 163 9.75 -8.00 -3.97
CA GLN A 163 10.72 -7.27 -4.76
C GLN A 163 10.63 -5.76 -4.48
N PRO A 164 11.76 -5.06 -4.21
CA PRO A 164 11.77 -3.59 -4.13
C PRO A 164 11.63 -2.93 -5.53
N ASN A 165 10.44 -2.99 -6.11
CA ASN A 165 10.06 -2.39 -7.40
C ASN A 165 9.15 -1.15 -7.18
N LYS A 166 8.42 -0.74 -8.23
CA LYS A 166 7.48 0.38 -8.14
C LYS A 166 6.30 0.09 -7.21
N ASP A 167 5.80 -1.13 -7.16
CA ASP A 167 4.69 -1.51 -6.26
C ASP A 167 5.11 -1.39 -4.80
N TRP A 168 6.33 -1.84 -4.47
CA TRP A 168 6.91 -1.59 -3.15
C TRP A 168 6.99 -0.09 -2.84
N ALA A 169 7.40 0.75 -3.79
CA ALA A 169 7.51 2.19 -3.57
C ALA A 169 6.14 2.84 -3.34
N LYS A 170 5.08 2.40 -4.04
CA LYS A 170 3.69 2.84 -3.83
C LYS A 170 3.21 2.61 -2.39
N GLU A 171 3.70 1.57 -1.71
CA GLU A 171 3.34 1.31 -0.30
C GLU A 171 3.92 2.33 0.69
N TRP A 172 5.04 2.97 0.34
CA TRP A 172 5.84 3.73 1.30
C TRP A 172 5.94 5.21 1.00
N PHE A 173 5.72 5.61 -0.25
CA PHE A 173 5.96 6.97 -0.73
C PHE A 173 4.77 7.46 -1.56
N ARG A 174 4.56 8.78 -1.55
CA ARG A 174 3.48 9.44 -2.30
C ARG A 174 3.69 9.35 -3.82
N SER A 175 4.96 9.26 -4.26
CA SER A 175 5.36 8.92 -5.63
C SER A 175 6.16 7.62 -5.63
N ASN A 176 5.96 6.78 -6.64
CA ASN A 176 6.70 5.55 -6.92
C ASN A 176 7.71 5.69 -8.07
N ASP A 177 7.91 6.90 -8.58
CA ASP A 177 8.79 7.22 -9.72
C ASP A 177 10.23 7.58 -9.31
N GLY A 178 10.51 7.57 -8.01
CA GLY A 178 11.84 7.85 -7.47
C GLY A 178 12.94 6.90 -7.93
N ASN A 179 14.16 7.41 -7.98
CA ASN A 179 15.35 6.63 -8.35
C ASN A 179 15.68 5.58 -7.28
N ARG A 180 16.19 4.43 -7.73
CA ARG A 180 16.47 3.26 -6.88
C ARG A 180 17.85 2.70 -7.14
N TYR A 181 18.63 2.54 -6.08
CA TYR A 181 19.98 2.02 -6.15
C TYR A 181 20.20 0.91 -5.12
N ARG A 182 20.62 -0.26 -5.56
CA ARG A 182 20.99 -1.37 -4.67
C ARG A 182 22.48 -1.33 -4.37
N GLY A 183 22.87 -1.34 -3.10
CA GLY A 183 24.27 -1.46 -2.68
C GLY A 183 24.86 -2.81 -3.05
N PHE A 184 25.56 -2.89 -4.19
CA PHE A 184 26.12 -4.14 -4.72
C PHE A 184 27.35 -3.83 -5.60
N PRO A 185 28.55 -3.67 -5.02
CA PRO A 185 29.72 -3.24 -5.76
C PRO A 185 30.21 -4.32 -6.73
N THR A 186 30.41 -3.93 -7.99
CA THR A 186 30.99 -4.75 -9.06
C THR A 186 32.49 -4.52 -9.21
N SER A 187 33.04 -3.49 -8.56
CA SER A 187 34.48 -3.20 -8.54
C SER A 187 34.94 -2.68 -7.18
N GLY A 188 36.15 -3.08 -6.75
CA GLY A 188 36.67 -2.80 -5.42
C GLY A 188 35.92 -3.60 -4.34
N GLY A 189 36.66 -4.29 -3.47
CA GLY A 189 36.06 -5.20 -2.49
C GLY A 189 35.05 -4.52 -1.54
N PHE A 190 34.15 -5.33 -0.98
CA PHE A 190 33.10 -4.91 -0.05
C PHE A 190 33.65 -4.22 1.21
N SER A 191 34.88 -4.56 1.62
CA SER A 191 35.54 -4.03 2.82
C SER A 191 35.87 -2.53 2.79
N ASN A 192 35.77 -1.87 1.63
CA ASN A 192 36.20 -0.47 1.47
C ASN A 192 35.06 0.54 1.63
N GLY A 193 33.83 0.10 1.95
CA GLY A 193 32.69 1.00 2.17
C GLY A 193 32.21 1.74 0.92
N ARG A 194 32.47 1.20 -0.28
CA ARG A 194 32.12 1.86 -1.55
C ARG A 194 30.62 2.10 -1.72
N CYS A 195 29.79 1.19 -1.23
CA CYS A 195 28.33 1.34 -1.17
C CYS A 195 27.84 1.89 0.18
N ALA A 196 28.71 2.45 1.02
CA ALA A 196 28.34 3.06 2.30
C ALA A 196 28.24 4.60 2.21
N LEU A 197 27.70 5.13 1.11
CA LEU A 197 27.53 6.58 0.87
C LEU A 197 28.85 7.36 0.89
N THR A 198 29.95 6.73 0.47
CA THR A 198 31.28 7.35 0.40
C THR A 198 31.41 8.22 -0.85
N TRP A 199 32.20 9.29 -0.75
CA TRP A 199 32.53 10.13 -1.91
C TRP A 199 33.54 9.41 -2.82
N LEU A 200 33.12 9.11 -4.06
CA LEU A 200 33.92 8.37 -5.05
C LEU A 200 34.44 9.28 -6.18
N GLY A 201 34.43 10.59 -5.97
CA GLY A 201 34.82 11.60 -6.96
C GLY A 201 33.66 12.05 -7.85
N THR A 202 33.94 12.81 -8.90
CA THR A 202 32.91 13.42 -9.76
C THR A 202 32.49 12.54 -10.95
N THR A 203 32.89 11.27 -10.97
CA THR A 203 32.62 10.34 -12.07
C THR A 203 31.45 9.42 -11.72
N ILE A 204 30.30 9.60 -12.40
CA ILE A 204 29.06 8.82 -12.17
C ILE A 204 29.31 7.30 -12.23
N ALA A 205 30.13 6.83 -13.16
CA ALA A 205 30.45 5.41 -13.31
C ALA A 205 31.05 4.79 -12.03
N ASN A 206 31.74 5.57 -11.19
CA ASN A 206 32.27 5.05 -9.91
C ASN A 206 31.13 4.69 -8.95
N TYR A 207 30.05 5.46 -8.95
CA TYR A 207 28.84 5.20 -8.15
C TYR A 207 28.06 4.02 -8.71
N LEU A 208 27.87 3.95 -10.03
CA LEU A 208 27.20 2.81 -10.67
C LEU A 208 28.00 1.51 -10.58
N SER A 209 29.31 1.58 -10.34
CA SER A 209 30.13 0.41 -10.00
C SER A 209 30.03 -0.02 -8.53
N ALA A 210 29.54 0.86 -7.65
CA ALA A 210 29.32 0.57 -6.23
C ALA A 210 27.85 0.20 -5.94
N TYR A 211 26.92 0.77 -6.71
CA TYR A 211 25.50 0.58 -6.60
C TYR A 211 24.92 0.14 -7.94
N GLN A 212 24.18 -0.96 -7.94
CA GLN A 212 23.41 -1.38 -9.10
C GLN A 212 22.18 -0.46 -9.21
N SER A 213 22.12 0.36 -10.27
CA SER A 213 20.90 1.12 -10.58
C SER A 213 19.76 0.16 -10.92
N LYS A 214 18.62 0.36 -10.26
CA LYS A 214 17.32 -0.18 -10.67
C LYS A 214 16.47 0.88 -11.36
N GLN A 215 16.73 2.16 -11.06
CA GLN A 215 16.16 3.32 -11.71
C GLN A 215 17.07 4.53 -11.41
N GLY A 216 17.28 5.39 -12.39
CA GLY A 216 18.13 6.58 -12.27
C GLY A 216 19.53 6.42 -12.88
N ASP A 217 20.14 7.55 -13.23
CA ASP A 217 21.44 7.64 -13.90
C ASP A 217 22.64 7.72 -12.93
N GLY A 218 22.37 7.82 -11.62
CA GLY A 218 23.39 7.95 -10.57
C GLY A 218 23.83 9.38 -10.25
N THR A 219 23.29 10.41 -10.92
CA THR A 219 23.67 11.82 -10.70
C THR A 219 23.25 12.30 -9.30
N ASP A 220 22.03 11.99 -8.89
CA ASP A 220 21.49 12.31 -7.57
C ASP A 220 22.22 11.57 -6.44
N LEU A 221 22.56 10.30 -6.64
CA LEU A 221 23.35 9.48 -5.72
C LEU A 221 24.76 10.06 -5.53
N MET A 222 25.42 10.46 -6.62
CA MET A 222 26.71 11.16 -6.54
C MET A 222 26.57 12.45 -5.72
N GLN A 223 25.50 13.21 -5.94
CA GLN A 223 25.27 14.47 -5.26
C GLN A 223 24.96 14.30 -3.77
N LEU A 224 24.17 13.28 -3.38
CA LEU A 224 24.02 12.88 -1.98
C LEU A 224 25.38 12.61 -1.33
N CYS A 225 26.21 11.77 -1.98
CA CYS A 225 27.53 11.46 -1.46
C CYS A 225 28.42 12.72 -1.38
N ASN A 226 28.29 13.66 -2.33
CA ASN A 226 29.01 14.93 -2.28
C ASN A 226 28.58 15.77 -1.07
N VAL A 227 27.27 15.99 -0.91
CA VAL A 227 26.71 16.80 0.18
C VAL A 227 27.11 16.21 1.52
N LEU A 228 26.97 14.90 1.70
CA LEU A 228 27.29 14.23 2.96
C LEU A 228 28.78 14.31 3.33
N ASN A 229 29.68 14.14 2.35
CA ASN A 229 31.10 13.98 2.62
C ASN A 229 31.89 15.31 2.57
N ASN A 230 31.51 16.21 1.67
CA ASN A 230 32.28 17.40 1.32
C ASN A 230 31.66 18.73 1.81
N THR A 231 30.40 18.74 2.26
CA THR A 231 29.84 19.94 2.91
C THR A 231 30.61 20.23 4.20
N PRO A 232 31.05 21.48 4.46
CA PRO A 232 31.67 21.84 5.72
C PRO A 232 30.78 21.47 6.91
N GLN A 233 31.38 20.93 7.98
CA GLN A 233 30.64 20.41 9.13
C GLN A 233 29.61 21.42 9.69
N ALA A 234 29.96 22.70 9.78
CA ALA A 234 29.07 23.74 10.29
C ALA A 234 27.83 24.02 9.42
N GLN A 235 27.83 23.58 8.16
CA GLN A 235 26.73 23.77 7.19
C GLN A 235 25.95 22.47 6.95
N LEU A 236 26.46 21.32 7.38
CA LEU A 236 25.91 20.02 7.03
C LEU A 236 24.49 19.80 7.58
N GLN A 237 24.18 20.23 8.81
CA GLN A 237 22.82 20.08 9.36
C GLN A 237 21.76 20.87 8.59
N ALA A 238 22.16 21.93 7.89
CA ALA A 238 21.25 22.72 7.05
C ALA A 238 21.14 22.17 5.63
N ALA A 239 22.22 21.63 5.07
CA ALA A 239 22.26 21.18 3.68
C ALA A 239 21.79 19.72 3.48
N LEU A 240 22.14 18.82 4.40
CA LEU A 240 21.89 17.38 4.25
C LEU A 240 20.41 16.99 4.22
N PRO A 241 19.49 17.58 5.01
CA PRO A 241 18.09 17.16 5.02
C PRO A 241 17.37 17.29 3.68
N ALA A 242 17.86 18.12 2.76
CA ALA A 242 17.33 18.22 1.40
C ALA A 242 17.78 17.07 0.47
N TRP A 243 18.61 16.15 0.96
CA TRP A 243 19.17 15.02 0.21
C TRP A 243 19.07 13.69 0.95
N PHE A 244 18.95 13.69 2.28
CA PHE A 244 19.00 12.45 3.06
C PHE A 244 18.13 12.53 4.30
N ASN A 245 17.25 11.53 4.46
CA ASN A 245 16.46 11.42 5.67
C ASN A 245 17.29 10.77 6.79
N VAL A 246 17.87 11.63 7.64
CA VAL A 246 18.76 11.22 8.73
C VAL A 246 18.03 10.40 9.80
N ASP A 247 16.79 10.78 10.17
CA ASP A 247 16.01 10.04 11.18
C ASP A 247 15.62 8.64 10.67
N GLN A 248 15.22 8.53 9.40
CA GLN A 248 14.92 7.24 8.76
C GLN A 248 16.16 6.34 8.72
N PHE A 249 17.32 6.90 8.37
CA PHE A 249 18.58 6.16 8.42
C PHE A 249 18.92 5.67 9.83
N TYR A 250 18.71 6.48 10.87
CA TYR A 250 18.94 6.06 12.26
C TYR A 250 18.02 4.93 12.69
N ARG A 251 16.75 4.92 12.27
CA ARG A 251 15.85 3.79 12.51
C ARG A 251 16.33 2.53 11.78
N TYR A 252 16.67 2.63 10.50
CA TYR A 252 17.26 1.54 9.73
C TYR A 252 18.50 0.96 10.42
N ALA A 253 19.48 1.81 10.74
CA ALA A 253 20.72 1.44 11.41
C ALA A 253 20.48 0.75 12.76
N SER A 254 19.54 1.28 13.55
CA SER A 254 19.18 0.73 14.86
C SER A 254 18.56 -0.66 14.72
N VAL A 255 17.64 -0.88 13.75
CA VAL A 255 17.08 -2.21 13.48
C VAL A 255 18.17 -3.19 13.05
N MET A 256 19.05 -2.81 12.12
CA MET A 256 20.16 -3.66 11.69
C MET A 256 21.06 -4.05 12.88
N ASN A 257 21.39 -3.11 13.76
CA ASN A 257 22.25 -3.36 14.91
C ASN A 257 21.57 -4.22 15.99
N ILE A 258 20.31 -3.91 16.32
CA ILE A 258 19.53 -4.65 17.32
C ILE A 258 19.36 -6.11 16.88
N MET A 259 19.04 -6.31 15.60
CA MET A 259 18.87 -7.63 14.99
C MET A 259 20.21 -8.30 14.66
N THR A 260 21.36 -7.72 15.05
CA THR A 260 22.71 -8.25 14.82
C THR A 260 23.04 -8.51 13.34
N GLN A 261 22.44 -7.73 12.44
CA GLN A 261 22.69 -7.78 11.00
C GLN A 261 23.78 -6.77 10.62
N ASP A 262 25.05 -7.16 10.77
CA ASP A 262 26.19 -6.33 10.38
C ASP A 262 26.65 -6.55 8.94
N ASP A 263 26.09 -7.52 8.23
CA ASP A 263 26.19 -7.59 6.77
C ASP A 263 25.24 -6.60 6.09
N SER A 264 25.29 -5.35 6.55
CA SER A 264 24.46 -4.23 6.11
C SER A 264 25.29 -2.95 6.13
N TYR A 265 24.68 -1.76 6.01
CA TYR A 265 25.42 -0.50 6.11
C TYR A 265 26.33 -0.43 7.34
N ILE A 266 25.86 -0.89 8.52
CA ILE A 266 26.56 -0.69 9.80
C ILE A 266 27.88 -1.48 9.91
N GLY A 267 28.02 -2.58 9.16
CA GLY A 267 29.23 -3.39 9.12
C GLY A 267 29.86 -3.39 7.73
N SER A 268 29.52 -4.35 6.87
CA SER A 268 30.15 -4.53 5.54
C SER A 268 29.92 -3.34 4.60
N GLY A 269 28.82 -2.59 4.76
CA GLY A 269 28.48 -1.42 3.95
C GLY A 269 27.60 -1.73 2.74
N LYS A 270 27.09 -2.95 2.59
CA LYS A 270 26.24 -3.40 1.47
C LYS A 270 24.82 -3.74 1.96
N ASP A 271 24.08 -4.50 1.16
CA ASP A 271 22.79 -5.14 1.49
C ASP A 271 21.74 -4.17 2.03
N HIS A 272 21.61 -3.09 1.26
CA HIS A 272 20.57 -2.10 1.38
C HIS A 272 20.22 -1.58 -0.01
N PHE A 273 19.08 -0.91 -0.06
CA PHE A 273 18.70 -0.05 -1.16
C PHE A 273 18.64 1.40 -0.70
N LEU A 274 18.75 2.28 -1.68
CA LEU A 274 18.45 3.70 -1.58
C LEU A 274 17.26 4.00 -2.51
N TYR A 275 16.29 4.73 -1.99
CA TYR A 275 15.18 5.31 -2.77
C TYR A 275 15.25 6.84 -2.66
N HIS A 276 15.24 7.54 -3.79
CA HIS A 276 15.16 9.00 -3.82
C HIS A 276 13.69 9.42 -3.95
N ASP A 277 13.10 9.94 -2.88
CA ASP A 277 11.72 10.41 -2.88
C ASP A 277 11.61 11.73 -3.65
N GLU A 278 10.84 11.76 -4.73
CA GLU A 278 10.70 12.95 -5.58
C GLU A 278 9.85 14.06 -4.94
N ILE A 279 8.98 13.71 -3.99
CA ILE A 279 8.09 14.68 -3.32
C ILE A 279 8.87 15.43 -2.24
N HIS A 280 9.72 14.73 -1.50
CA HIS A 280 10.51 15.31 -0.42
C HIS A 280 11.97 15.60 -0.79
N GLY A 281 12.45 15.08 -1.91
CA GLY A 281 13.81 15.28 -2.42
C GLY A 281 14.89 14.55 -1.62
N ASP A 282 14.53 13.74 -0.64
CA ASP A 282 15.46 13.06 0.25
C ASP A 282 15.61 11.57 -0.08
N PHE A 283 16.81 11.04 0.15
CA PHE A 283 17.07 9.62 0.05
C PHE A 283 16.68 8.89 1.34
N HIS A 284 16.06 7.73 1.16
CA HIS A 284 15.68 6.76 2.19
C HIS A 284 16.46 5.47 2.01
N MET A 285 16.96 4.90 3.10
CA MET A 285 17.73 3.66 3.09
C MET A 285 16.95 2.50 3.71
N PHE A 286 16.83 1.38 3.02
CA PHE A 286 16.07 0.23 3.51
C PHE A 286 16.81 -1.09 3.29
N PRO A 287 16.53 -2.12 4.11
CA PRO A 287 17.30 -3.34 4.08
C PRO A 287 17.02 -4.20 2.85
N PHE A 288 18.02 -5.00 2.52
CA PHE A 288 17.93 -6.09 1.55
C PHE A 288 18.83 -7.23 2.04
N ASP A 289 18.59 -8.46 1.60
CA ASP A 289 19.42 -9.65 1.95
C ASP A 289 19.62 -9.83 3.47
N LEU A 290 18.56 -10.21 4.18
CA LEU A 290 18.56 -10.26 5.65
C LEU A 290 18.78 -11.66 6.22
N ASN A 291 19.33 -12.57 5.43
CA ASN A 291 19.51 -13.97 5.83
C ASN A 291 20.59 -14.16 6.93
N GLU A 292 21.51 -13.20 7.10
CA GLU A 292 22.53 -13.22 8.17
C GLU A 292 22.10 -12.48 9.46
N ALA A 293 20.88 -11.94 9.50
CA ALA A 293 20.35 -11.34 10.72
C ALA A 293 20.17 -12.38 11.84
N LEU A 294 20.24 -11.95 13.10
CA LEU A 294 20.11 -12.81 14.28
C LEU A 294 21.07 -14.03 14.26
N ALA A 295 22.26 -13.82 13.70
CA ALA A 295 23.37 -14.78 13.72
C ALA A 295 24.66 -14.19 14.33
N GLY A 296 24.67 -12.88 14.64
CA GLY A 296 25.83 -12.18 15.18
C GLY A 296 25.98 -12.25 16.71
N SER A 297 26.84 -11.38 17.25
CA SER A 297 27.11 -11.30 18.70
C SER A 297 25.96 -10.65 19.47
N SER A 298 25.51 -11.28 20.56
CA SER A 298 24.56 -10.67 21.50
C SER A 298 25.09 -9.38 22.15
N ALA A 299 26.43 -9.22 22.20
CA ALA A 299 27.12 -8.06 22.75
C ALA A 299 27.57 -7.05 21.66
N MET A 300 26.99 -7.08 20.46
CA MET A 300 27.30 -6.11 19.40
C MET A 300 27.09 -4.67 19.90
N ASN A 301 28.12 -3.84 19.86
CA ASN A 301 28.02 -2.47 20.37
C ASN A 301 26.94 -1.68 19.60
N PRO A 302 25.99 -0.98 20.26
CA PRO A 302 24.99 -0.12 19.61
C PRO A 302 25.62 0.97 18.73
N TRP A 303 26.87 1.30 19.00
CA TRP A 303 27.66 2.32 18.32
C TRP A 303 28.66 1.74 17.30
N LEU A 304 28.48 0.49 16.87
CA LEU A 304 29.34 -0.19 15.90
C LEU A 304 29.62 0.71 14.67
N ASN A 305 30.90 0.97 14.41
CA ASN A 305 31.40 1.77 13.29
C ASN A 305 30.85 3.20 13.18
N THR A 306 30.23 3.76 14.22
CA THR A 306 29.63 5.11 14.16
C THR A 306 30.65 6.23 13.97
N THR A 307 31.92 6.01 14.33
CA THR A 307 33.03 6.94 14.12
C THR A 307 33.90 6.59 12.90
N ALA A 308 33.60 5.49 12.20
CA ALA A 308 34.39 5.05 11.06
C ALA A 308 34.21 6.02 9.88
N THR A 309 35.31 6.50 9.30
CA THR A 309 35.28 7.37 8.13
C THR A 309 34.75 6.67 6.87
N THR A 310 34.76 5.33 6.86
CA THR A 310 34.12 4.50 5.83
C THR A 310 32.60 4.43 5.97
N LYS A 311 32.02 5.01 7.03
CA LYS A 311 30.58 5.12 7.31
C LYS A 311 30.15 6.59 7.47
N PRO A 312 30.25 7.42 6.42
CA PRO A 312 30.00 8.86 6.51
C PRO A 312 28.59 9.22 7.01
N ALA A 313 27.56 8.43 6.73
CA ALA A 313 26.21 8.70 7.26
C ALA A 313 26.11 8.54 8.78
N PHE A 314 27.12 7.95 9.44
CA PHE A 314 27.31 8.03 10.89
C PHE A 314 28.37 9.07 11.26
N SER A 315 29.59 8.93 10.73
CA SER A 315 30.74 9.71 11.22
C SER A 315 30.65 11.21 10.94
N LYS A 316 29.79 11.63 10.00
CA LYS A 316 29.50 13.04 9.71
C LYS A 316 28.28 13.58 10.45
N THR A 317 27.38 12.70 10.90
CA THR A 317 26.05 13.06 11.42
C THR A 317 26.00 12.93 12.96
N LEU A 318 26.54 11.85 13.54
CA LEU A 318 26.50 11.58 14.99
C LEU A 318 27.51 12.43 15.80
N VAL A 319 28.27 13.29 15.13
CA VAL A 319 29.10 14.31 15.79
C VAL A 319 28.27 15.50 16.29
N PHE A 320 27.05 15.67 15.78
CA PHE A 320 26.11 16.67 16.30
C PHE A 320 25.38 16.13 17.53
N PRO A 321 25.43 16.81 18.69
CA PRO A 321 24.81 16.31 19.90
C PRO A 321 23.31 16.04 19.77
N ASP A 322 22.58 16.91 19.07
CA ASP A 322 21.14 16.74 18.87
C ASP A 322 20.83 15.53 17.98
N TRP A 323 21.59 15.31 16.91
CA TRP A 323 21.40 14.11 16.08
C TRP A 323 21.82 12.82 16.78
N ARG A 324 22.77 12.88 17.71
CA ARG A 324 23.12 11.74 18.57
C ARG A 324 21.96 11.36 19.49
N GLU A 325 21.33 12.33 20.15
CA GLU A 325 20.16 12.07 21.00
C GLU A 325 18.94 11.58 20.20
N ARG A 326 18.81 11.98 18.91
CA ARG A 326 17.82 11.38 17.99
C ARG A 326 18.09 9.90 17.73
N TYR A 327 19.34 9.52 17.48
CA TYR A 327 19.73 8.12 17.30
C TYR A 327 19.37 7.30 18.56
N ASP A 328 19.72 7.80 19.73
CA ASP A 328 19.42 7.14 21.02
C ASP A 328 17.91 6.98 21.23
N ALA A 329 17.12 8.01 20.92
CA ALA A 329 15.67 7.96 21.02
C ALA A 329 15.05 6.92 20.09
N HIS A 330 15.46 6.86 18.81
CA HIS A 330 14.98 5.84 17.87
C HIS A 330 15.38 4.43 18.32
N TYR A 331 16.63 4.24 18.73
CA TYR A 331 17.14 2.95 19.20
C TYR A 331 16.35 2.45 20.42
N ARG A 332 16.13 3.33 21.40
CA ARG A 332 15.32 3.06 22.59
C ARG A 332 13.88 2.67 22.21
N ASN A 333 13.24 3.41 21.30
CA ASN A 333 11.87 3.13 20.87
C ASN A 333 11.75 1.73 20.23
N ILE A 334 12.72 1.33 19.40
CA ILE A 334 12.75 0.00 18.77
C ILE A 334 12.93 -1.10 19.83
N LEU A 335 13.85 -0.91 20.77
CA LEU A 335 14.10 -1.84 21.88
C LEU A 335 12.86 -2.05 22.77
N GLU A 336 12.06 -1.02 22.96
CA GLU A 336 10.87 -1.10 23.83
C GLU A 336 9.65 -1.67 23.11
N THR A 337 9.48 -1.38 21.82
CA THR A 337 8.23 -1.68 21.08
C THR A 337 8.30 -2.88 20.15
N THR A 338 9.50 -3.34 19.82
CA THR A 338 9.72 -4.37 18.79
C THR A 338 10.70 -5.45 19.25
N PHE A 339 11.82 -5.09 19.87
CA PHE A 339 12.84 -6.07 20.24
C PHE A 339 12.79 -6.49 21.73
N SER A 340 11.99 -7.51 22.01
CA SER A 340 12.05 -8.26 23.26
C SER A 340 11.67 -9.72 23.04
N TRP A 341 12.09 -10.61 23.95
CA TRP A 341 11.61 -11.99 23.90
C TRP A 341 10.09 -12.08 24.07
N GLY A 342 9.49 -11.16 24.84
CA GLY A 342 8.04 -11.09 25.01
C GLY A 342 7.27 -10.81 23.71
N VAL A 343 7.90 -10.10 22.76
CA VAL A 343 7.32 -9.79 21.44
C VAL A 343 7.70 -10.84 20.40
N LEU A 344 9.00 -11.16 20.28
CA LEU A 344 9.50 -12.03 19.22
C LEU A 344 9.28 -13.53 19.51
N GLY A 345 9.27 -13.95 20.77
CA GLY A 345 9.08 -15.35 21.17
C GLY A 345 7.74 -15.96 20.70
N PRO A 346 6.59 -15.28 20.90
CA PRO A 346 5.31 -15.72 20.36
C PRO A 346 5.30 -15.81 18.83
N MET A 347 5.88 -14.83 18.13
CA MET A 347 5.99 -14.86 16.66
C MET A 347 6.84 -16.04 16.19
N ILE A 348 8.01 -16.25 16.80
CA ILE A 348 8.89 -17.39 16.50
C ILE A 348 8.12 -18.70 16.67
N THR A 349 7.40 -18.86 17.78
CA THR A 349 6.63 -20.08 18.07
C THR A 349 5.55 -20.31 17.02
N GLN A 350 4.79 -19.28 16.67
CA GLN A 350 3.72 -19.34 15.70
C GLN A 350 4.24 -19.74 14.31
N PHE A 351 5.22 -18.99 13.78
CA PHE A 351 5.66 -19.18 12.40
C PHE A 351 6.58 -20.39 12.23
N HIS A 352 7.37 -20.76 13.25
CA HIS A 352 8.07 -22.05 13.25
C HIS A 352 7.08 -23.21 13.21
N GLY A 353 6.03 -23.17 14.05
CA GLY A 353 4.98 -24.17 14.07
C GLY A 353 4.21 -24.27 12.76
N MET A 354 3.96 -23.13 12.11
CA MET A 354 3.27 -23.05 10.82
C MET A 354 4.01 -23.80 9.70
N ILE A 355 5.34 -23.69 9.64
CA ILE A 355 6.15 -24.29 8.57
C ILE A 355 6.74 -25.65 8.93
N ALA A 356 6.66 -26.08 10.20
CA ALA A 356 7.41 -27.23 10.72
C ALA A 356 7.17 -28.53 9.94
N ALA A 357 5.90 -28.89 9.70
CA ALA A 357 5.56 -30.14 9.01
C ALA A 357 6.14 -30.16 7.58
N ASP A 358 6.10 -29.02 6.90
CA ASP A 358 6.54 -28.85 5.53
C ASP A 358 8.07 -28.80 5.41
N VAL A 359 8.78 -28.20 6.37
CA VAL A 359 10.26 -28.27 6.46
C VAL A 359 10.71 -29.71 6.75
N ILE A 360 10.00 -30.44 7.62
CA ILE A 360 10.29 -31.86 7.88
C ILE A 360 10.17 -32.68 6.59
N ALA A 361 9.10 -32.45 5.82
CA ALA A 361 8.83 -33.13 4.54
C ALA A 361 9.73 -32.69 3.38
N ASP A 362 10.37 -31.52 3.47
CA ASP A 362 11.24 -30.98 2.41
C ASP A 362 12.44 -31.90 2.15
N THR A 363 12.49 -32.54 0.98
CA THR A 363 13.61 -33.43 0.59
C THR A 363 14.83 -32.67 0.05
N LYS A 364 14.70 -31.37 -0.19
CA LYS A 364 15.72 -30.48 -0.76
C LYS A 364 16.37 -29.59 0.30
N LYS A 365 15.80 -29.47 1.51
CA LYS A 365 16.29 -28.59 2.59
C LYS A 365 17.80 -28.63 2.79
N ILE A 366 18.37 -27.45 3.05
CA ILE A 366 19.82 -27.25 3.23
C ILE A 366 20.29 -27.87 4.55
N TYR A 367 19.51 -27.70 5.62
CA TYR A 367 19.86 -28.10 6.97
C TYR A 367 19.01 -29.27 7.47
N SER A 368 19.52 -30.00 8.46
CA SER A 368 18.79 -31.15 9.03
C SER A 368 17.55 -30.72 9.80
N THR A 369 16.57 -31.62 9.91
CA THR A 369 15.40 -31.41 10.79
C THR A 369 15.81 -31.14 12.24
N ALA A 370 16.87 -31.79 12.72
CA ALA A 370 17.42 -31.53 14.04
C ALA A 370 17.92 -30.09 14.18
N ALA A 371 18.65 -29.57 13.18
CA ALA A 371 19.10 -28.18 13.19
C ALA A 371 17.94 -27.19 13.17
N PHE A 372 16.90 -27.45 12.36
CA PHE A 372 15.68 -26.62 12.30
C PHE A 372 14.97 -26.49 13.66
N THR A 373 14.85 -27.59 14.41
CA THR A 373 14.21 -27.56 15.74
C THR A 373 15.14 -27.03 16.83
N GLN A 374 16.40 -27.48 16.86
CA GLN A 374 17.34 -27.14 17.93
C GLN A 374 17.79 -25.68 17.87
N ASN A 375 17.88 -25.08 16.67
CA ASN A 375 18.36 -23.71 16.53
C ASN A 375 17.40 -22.63 17.04
N LEU A 376 16.22 -23.02 17.56
CA LEU A 376 15.41 -22.12 18.36
C LEU A 376 16.04 -21.85 19.74
N THR A 377 16.61 -22.87 20.38
CA THR A 377 16.99 -22.81 21.80
C THR A 377 18.47 -23.01 22.06
N GLN A 378 19.25 -23.49 21.08
CA GLN A 378 20.69 -23.68 21.21
C GLN A 378 21.42 -23.40 19.89
N SER A 379 22.72 -23.14 20.00
CA SER A 379 23.58 -22.98 18.83
C SER A 379 23.71 -24.31 18.08
N VAL A 380 23.76 -24.25 16.76
CA VAL A 380 23.97 -25.42 15.89
C VAL A 380 25.17 -25.17 14.98
N THR A 381 25.92 -26.23 14.67
CA THR A 381 27.03 -26.17 13.72
C THR A 381 26.59 -26.79 12.40
N VAL A 382 26.73 -26.04 11.31
CA VAL A 382 26.30 -26.41 9.96
C VAL A 382 27.44 -26.28 8.96
N GLN A 383 27.26 -26.87 7.77
CA GLN A 383 28.19 -26.74 6.64
C GLN A 383 27.62 -25.80 5.59
N GLU A 384 28.42 -24.84 5.14
CA GLU A 384 28.11 -23.87 4.10
C GLU A 384 29.25 -23.84 3.09
N GLY A 385 29.04 -24.51 1.95
CA GLY A 385 30.09 -24.81 1.00
C GLY A 385 31.20 -25.63 1.67
N SER A 386 32.41 -25.06 1.75
CA SER A 386 33.56 -25.66 2.45
C SER A 386 33.75 -25.14 3.88
N ARG A 387 32.84 -24.29 4.39
CA ARG A 387 32.97 -23.63 5.69
C ARG A 387 32.11 -24.35 6.73
N THR A 388 32.66 -24.48 7.93
CA THR A 388 31.90 -24.89 9.12
C THR A 388 31.50 -23.64 9.89
N VAL A 389 30.20 -23.44 10.10
CA VAL A 389 29.64 -22.23 10.71
C VAL A 389 28.83 -22.63 11.94
N THR A 390 28.97 -21.88 13.03
CA THR A 390 28.12 -22.02 14.22
C THR A 390 27.10 -20.90 14.25
N ILE A 391 25.83 -21.26 14.19
CA ILE A 391 24.71 -20.32 14.18
C ILE A 391 24.07 -20.32 15.57
N PRO A 392 23.94 -19.17 16.25
CA PRO A 392 23.38 -19.09 17.59
C PRO A 392 21.89 -19.46 17.62
N GLY A 393 21.42 -19.96 18.75
CA GLY A 393 19.99 -20.21 18.96
C GLY A 393 19.20 -18.90 19.05
N LEU A 394 18.03 -18.80 18.41
CA LEU A 394 17.23 -17.56 18.39
C LEU A 394 16.88 -17.06 19.80
N GLN A 395 16.34 -17.94 20.66
CA GLN A 395 15.96 -17.59 22.03
C GLN A 395 17.12 -17.07 22.87
N PRO A 396 18.22 -17.84 23.09
CA PRO A 396 19.32 -17.36 23.91
C PRO A 396 19.99 -16.11 23.31
N LEU A 397 20.06 -15.97 21.99
CA LEU A 397 20.59 -14.77 21.34
C LEU A 397 19.73 -13.55 21.67
N ILE A 398 18.42 -13.60 21.41
CA ILE A 398 17.50 -12.48 21.62
C ILE A 398 17.46 -12.08 23.09
N GLN A 399 17.39 -13.04 24.01
CA GLN A 399 17.36 -12.75 25.47
C GLN A 399 18.67 -12.14 25.97
N ALA A 400 19.82 -12.64 25.50
CA ALA A 400 21.12 -12.06 25.85
C ALA A 400 21.29 -10.67 25.23
N ARG A 401 20.84 -10.48 23.99
CA ARG A 401 20.88 -9.21 23.28
C ARG A 401 20.01 -8.16 23.96
N GLU A 402 18.78 -8.53 24.33
CA GLU A 402 17.86 -7.67 25.09
C GLU A 402 18.47 -7.26 26.43
N THR A 403 19.00 -8.22 27.20
CA THR A 403 19.68 -7.94 28.48
C THR A 403 20.85 -6.97 28.29
N TYR A 404 21.70 -7.20 27.29
CA TYR A 404 22.86 -6.34 27.00
C TYR A 404 22.44 -4.91 26.64
N LEU A 405 21.42 -4.75 25.79
CA LEU A 405 20.93 -3.44 25.37
C LEU A 405 20.22 -2.70 26.50
N ARG A 406 19.39 -3.39 27.29
CA ARG A 406 18.76 -2.80 28.49
C ARG A 406 19.77 -2.45 29.58
N GLY A 407 20.99 -2.99 29.52
CA GLY A 407 22.09 -2.58 30.40
C GLY A 407 22.77 -1.25 30.00
N GLN A 408 22.47 -0.71 28.82
CA GLN A 408 23.06 0.55 28.35
C GLN A 408 22.37 1.75 28.99
N SER A 409 23.16 2.68 29.56
CA SER A 409 22.62 3.80 30.33
C SER A 409 21.79 4.78 29.49
N GLU A 410 22.18 4.97 28.23
CA GLU A 410 21.53 5.86 27.26
C GLU A 410 20.07 5.46 26.98
N PHE A 411 19.76 4.16 26.96
CA PHE A 411 18.39 3.69 26.66
C PHE A 411 17.46 3.65 27.88
N ASN A 412 17.97 4.01 29.08
CA ASN A 412 17.20 4.00 30.32
C ASN A 412 17.03 5.41 30.93
N ARG A 413 17.43 6.46 30.20
CA ARG A 413 17.30 7.84 30.66
C ARG A 413 15.82 8.21 30.84
N VAL A 414 15.54 9.05 31.84
CA VAL A 414 14.19 9.57 32.07
C VAL A 414 13.85 10.52 30.92
N ARG A 415 12.74 10.25 30.24
CA ARG A 415 12.30 10.97 29.03
C ARG A 415 11.00 11.74 29.24
N VAL A 416 10.68 12.61 28.28
CA VAL A 416 9.35 13.25 28.21
C VAL A 416 8.32 12.23 27.73
N THR A 417 7.15 12.17 28.35
CA THR A 417 5.99 11.45 27.79
C THR A 417 5.10 12.44 27.07
N LEU A 418 4.82 12.18 25.79
CA LEU A 418 3.98 12.99 24.93
C LEU A 418 2.66 12.28 24.65
N THR A 419 1.53 12.99 24.74
CA THR A 419 0.19 12.47 24.44
C THR A 419 -0.69 13.55 23.80
N ASN A 420 -1.85 13.16 23.26
CA ASN A 420 -2.87 14.09 22.74
C ASN A 420 -2.33 15.10 21.70
N LEU A 421 -1.57 14.62 20.71
CA LEU A 421 -1.20 15.44 19.54
C LEU A 421 -2.45 15.73 18.71
N THR A 422 -2.85 16.99 18.61
CA THR A 422 -4.02 17.42 17.85
C THR A 422 -3.73 18.69 17.06
N HIS A 423 -4.54 18.96 16.05
CA HIS A 423 -4.46 20.20 15.29
C HIS A 423 -5.84 20.84 15.09
N ALA A 424 -5.87 22.14 14.85
CA ALA A 424 -7.07 22.90 14.53
C ALA A 424 -6.77 23.98 13.47
N PRO A 425 -7.67 24.20 12.50
CA PRO A 425 -8.93 23.47 12.28
C PRO A 425 -8.67 22.05 11.72
N ALA A 426 -9.64 21.14 11.86
CA ALA A 426 -9.52 19.76 11.35
C ALA A 426 -9.46 19.67 9.81
N SER A 427 -9.96 20.69 9.10
CA SER A 427 -9.91 20.80 7.65
C SER A 427 -9.53 22.22 7.24
N PRO A 428 -8.23 22.55 7.22
CA PRO A 428 -7.76 23.89 6.92
C PRO A 428 -8.03 24.30 5.47
N SER A 429 -8.44 25.55 5.28
CA SER A 429 -8.53 26.17 3.95
C SER A 429 -7.18 26.66 3.46
N VAL A 430 -7.07 26.96 2.17
CA VAL A 430 -5.84 27.52 1.55
C VAL A 430 -5.35 28.75 2.31
N GLY A 431 -4.07 28.74 2.68
CA GLY A 431 -3.42 29.85 3.40
C GLY A 431 -3.85 30.00 4.86
N GLN A 432 -4.73 29.15 5.39
CA GLN A 432 -5.14 29.18 6.79
C GLN A 432 -4.05 28.55 7.68
N PRO A 433 -3.51 29.28 8.69
CA PRO A 433 -2.60 28.70 9.66
C PRO A 433 -3.26 27.60 10.49
N VAL A 434 -2.46 26.63 10.94
CA VAL A 434 -2.91 25.49 11.74
C VAL A 434 -2.24 25.51 13.11
N THR A 435 -3.05 25.56 14.16
CA THR A 435 -2.55 25.41 15.54
C THR A 435 -2.42 23.94 15.86
N VAL A 436 -1.27 23.54 16.40
CA VAL A 436 -0.98 22.18 16.87
C VAL A 436 -0.77 22.22 18.37
N THR A 437 -1.41 21.29 19.09
CA THR A 437 -1.26 21.13 20.54
C THR A 437 -0.85 19.72 20.91
N VAL A 438 -0.14 19.59 22.03
CA VAL A 438 0.33 18.32 22.57
C VAL A 438 0.45 18.41 24.09
N ARG A 439 0.19 17.31 24.81
CA ARG A 439 0.47 17.23 26.26
C ARG A 439 1.81 16.59 26.53
N ALA A 440 2.54 17.17 27.48
CA ALA A 440 3.83 16.68 27.92
C ALA A 440 3.92 16.55 29.44
N THR A 441 4.79 15.67 29.92
CA THR A 441 5.17 15.60 31.34
C THR A 441 6.04 16.80 31.75
N SER A 442 6.02 17.15 33.03
CA SER A 442 6.66 18.35 33.59
C SER A 442 8.19 18.42 33.46
N ASN A 443 8.84 17.34 33.03
CA ASN A 443 10.27 17.30 32.74
C ASN A 443 10.64 17.76 31.32
N ALA A 444 9.67 18.16 30.49
CA ALA A 444 9.92 18.80 29.20
C ALA A 444 10.48 20.21 29.39
N THR A 445 11.58 20.52 28.70
CA THR A 445 12.24 21.84 28.77
C THR A 445 12.17 22.61 27.45
N THR A 446 12.24 21.89 26.33
CA THR A 446 12.11 22.48 24.99
C THR A 446 11.24 21.57 24.12
N MET A 447 10.54 22.18 23.17
CA MET A 447 9.66 21.46 22.27
C MET A 447 9.66 22.08 20.88
N GLN A 448 9.73 21.24 19.85
CA GLN A 448 9.75 21.63 18.45
C GLN A 448 8.65 20.90 17.69
N LEU A 449 7.90 21.66 16.90
CA LEU A 449 6.95 21.18 15.92
C LEU A 449 7.66 21.12 14.57
N TRP A 450 7.76 19.92 14.03
CA TRP A 450 8.33 19.66 12.72
C TRP A 450 7.19 19.48 11.72
N TYR A 451 7.26 20.15 10.58
CA TYR A 451 6.22 20.06 9.54
C TYR A 451 6.80 20.14 8.11
N ARG A 452 6.13 19.52 7.15
CA ARG A 452 6.40 19.66 5.71
C ARG A 452 5.17 19.35 4.86
N ALA A 453 5.08 19.95 3.68
CA ALA A 453 4.20 19.47 2.61
C ALA A 453 5.00 18.78 1.51
N VAL A 454 6.12 19.41 1.12
CA VAL A 454 7.13 18.94 0.18
C VAL A 454 8.51 19.31 0.72
N GLY A 455 9.56 18.70 0.19
CA GLY A 455 10.93 18.99 0.62
C GLY A 455 11.25 18.55 2.07
N PRO A 456 12.34 19.10 2.67
CA PRO A 456 12.71 18.80 4.04
C PRO A 456 11.74 19.40 5.07
N PHE A 457 11.70 18.81 6.26
CA PHE A 457 10.94 19.37 7.38
C PHE A 457 11.46 20.74 7.81
N ALA A 458 10.54 21.70 7.91
CA ALA A 458 10.72 22.92 8.66
C ALA A 458 10.38 22.69 10.15
N ARG A 459 10.78 23.64 11.01
CA ARG A 459 10.48 23.56 12.44
C ARG A 459 10.12 24.90 13.06
N THR A 460 9.26 24.86 14.06
CA THR A 460 8.95 25.98 14.96
C THR A 460 8.89 25.50 16.41
N SER A 461 9.03 26.40 17.38
CA SER A 461 8.87 26.06 18.80
C SER A 461 7.40 25.88 19.17
N LEU A 462 7.13 25.06 20.20
CA LEU A 462 5.87 25.11 20.95
C LEU A 462 6.12 25.76 22.31
N PHE A 463 5.07 26.29 22.92
CA PHE A 463 5.09 26.95 24.22
C PHE A 463 3.91 26.49 25.10
N ASP A 464 4.11 26.49 26.40
CA ASP A 464 3.09 26.30 27.45
C ASP A 464 2.95 27.62 28.23
N ASP A 465 2.44 28.64 27.53
CA ASP A 465 2.40 30.05 27.96
C ASP A 465 0.98 30.64 27.97
N GLY A 466 -0.02 29.89 27.55
CA GLY A 466 -1.41 30.31 27.42
C GLY A 466 -1.67 31.30 26.28
N LEU A 467 -0.71 31.49 25.37
CA LEU A 467 -0.80 32.42 24.24
C LEU A 467 -0.78 31.72 22.88
N HIS A 468 -0.43 30.43 22.81
CA HIS A 468 -0.22 29.70 21.55
C HIS A 468 -1.34 28.68 21.24
N GLY A 469 -2.55 28.94 21.74
CA GLY A 469 -3.69 28.04 21.59
C GLY A 469 -3.58 26.77 22.45
N ASP A 470 -2.76 26.84 23.49
CA ASP A 470 -2.36 25.80 24.42
C ASP A 470 -3.20 25.73 25.70
N GLY A 471 -3.99 26.77 26.02
CA GLY A 471 -4.83 26.77 27.21
C GLY A 471 -4.30 27.70 28.28
N ALA A 472 -4.08 27.20 29.50
CA ALA A 472 -3.52 27.99 30.60
C ALA A 472 -2.00 27.80 30.67
N ALA A 473 -1.26 28.85 31.03
CA ALA A 473 0.19 28.75 31.14
C ALA A 473 0.65 27.74 32.22
N ASN A 474 1.65 26.94 31.89
CA ASN A 474 2.25 25.87 32.70
C ASN A 474 1.25 24.76 33.11
N ASP A 475 0.30 24.43 32.24
CA ASP A 475 -0.68 23.36 32.49
C ASP A 475 -0.26 22.00 31.90
N GLY A 476 0.88 21.95 31.23
CA GLY A 476 1.44 20.76 30.56
C GLY A 476 0.95 20.59 29.12
N THR A 477 0.13 21.50 28.61
CA THR A 477 -0.27 21.57 27.20
C THR A 477 0.62 22.57 26.48
N TRP A 478 1.20 22.14 25.37
CA TRP A 478 2.10 22.95 24.56
C TRP A 478 1.45 23.23 23.20
N GLY A 479 1.52 24.47 22.74
CA GLY A 479 0.91 24.94 21.49
C GLY A 479 1.93 25.57 20.55
N GLY A 480 1.75 25.36 19.26
CA GLY A 480 2.53 25.97 18.19
C GLY A 480 1.70 26.14 16.91
N THR A 481 2.25 26.83 15.91
CA THR A 481 1.52 27.13 14.66
C THR A 481 2.31 26.71 13.44
N ILE A 482 1.67 25.95 12.56
CA ILE A 482 2.14 25.70 11.20
C ILE A 482 1.60 26.83 10.31
N PRO A 483 2.46 27.51 9.51
CA PRO A 483 1.99 28.52 8.56
C PRO A 483 0.97 27.96 7.57
N GLY A 484 0.12 28.82 7.03
CA GLY A 484 -0.84 28.42 6.01
C GLY A 484 -0.16 27.87 4.76
N MET A 485 -0.72 26.77 4.22
CA MET A 485 -0.18 26.03 3.09
C MET A 485 -1.05 26.17 1.83
N GLY A 486 -0.51 25.76 0.68
CA GLY A 486 -1.21 25.79 -0.61
C GLY A 486 -2.33 24.75 -0.73
N ALA A 487 -3.21 24.94 -1.71
CA ALA A 487 -4.30 24.01 -2.00
C ALA A 487 -3.81 22.58 -2.20
N GLY A 488 -4.56 21.60 -1.69
CA GLY A 488 -4.28 20.17 -1.85
C GLY A 488 -3.08 19.64 -1.06
N SER A 489 -2.26 20.50 -0.48
CA SER A 489 -1.03 20.07 0.22
C SER A 489 -1.36 19.08 1.33
N LEU A 490 -0.75 17.89 1.26
CA LEU A 490 -0.76 16.93 2.38
C LEU A 490 0.41 17.26 3.31
N VAL A 491 0.09 17.76 4.49
CA VAL A 491 1.07 18.25 5.46
C VAL A 491 1.37 17.16 6.48
N ASP A 492 2.61 16.70 6.51
CA ASP A 492 3.14 15.85 7.58
C ASP A 492 3.60 16.73 8.74
N TYR A 493 3.32 16.31 9.98
CA TYR A 493 3.86 16.96 11.17
C TYR A 493 4.07 16.01 12.35
N TYR A 494 5.07 16.31 13.16
CA TYR A 494 5.35 15.60 14.41
C TYR A 494 5.99 16.54 15.44
N VAL A 495 6.00 16.13 16.70
CA VAL A 495 6.61 16.89 17.79
C VAL A 495 7.85 16.17 18.30
N LEU A 496 8.88 16.95 18.59
CA LEU A 496 10.07 16.54 19.35
C LEU A 496 10.09 17.33 20.66
N ALA A 497 10.25 16.64 21.78
CA ALA A 497 10.45 17.24 23.10
C ALA A 497 11.80 16.81 23.67
N GLN A 498 12.43 17.69 24.44
CA GLN A 498 13.68 17.41 25.13
C GLN A 498 13.55 17.61 26.64
N THR A 499 14.33 16.84 27.39
CA THR A 499 14.58 17.09 28.81
C THR A 499 15.75 18.07 29.01
N ALA A 500 15.99 18.49 30.25
CA ALA A 500 17.12 19.36 30.62
C ALA A 500 18.50 18.79 30.24
N ILE A 501 18.63 17.47 30.19
CA ILE A 501 19.88 16.78 29.84
C ILE A 501 19.99 16.42 28.35
N GLY A 502 18.99 16.81 27.54
CA GLY A 502 18.99 16.61 26.09
C GLY A 502 18.26 15.37 25.59
N ASP A 503 17.84 14.45 26.47
CA ASP A 503 17.10 13.23 26.08
C ASP A 503 15.81 13.58 25.32
N MET A 504 15.58 12.89 24.20
CA MET A 504 14.55 13.23 23.23
C MET A 504 13.39 12.24 23.21
N SER A 505 12.18 12.77 23.04
CA SER A 505 10.98 12.00 22.74
C SER A 505 10.26 12.57 21.53
N PHE A 506 9.63 11.68 20.74
CA PHE A 506 8.83 12.04 19.59
C PHE A 506 7.36 11.69 19.79
N LEU A 507 6.48 12.48 19.18
CA LEU A 507 5.10 12.08 18.96
C LEU A 507 4.69 12.45 17.53
N PRO A 508 4.33 11.47 16.68
CA PRO A 508 4.32 10.02 16.96
C PRO A 508 5.71 9.41 17.22
N LEU A 509 5.76 8.22 17.84
CA LEU A 509 6.99 7.63 18.39
C LEU A 509 8.11 7.44 17.35
N ASN A 510 7.75 7.22 16.09
CA ASN A 510 8.68 7.02 14.97
C ASN A 510 8.97 8.33 14.19
N ALA A 511 8.70 9.50 14.77
CA ALA A 511 8.95 10.81 14.16
C ALA A 511 8.34 10.93 12.75
N ASP A 512 9.18 11.19 11.74
CA ASP A 512 8.81 11.39 10.33
C ASP A 512 8.07 10.18 9.72
N PHE A 513 8.42 8.95 10.09
CA PHE A 513 7.76 7.75 9.54
C PHE A 513 6.31 7.59 10.03
N GLY A 514 6.02 8.09 11.23
CA GLY A 514 4.69 8.03 11.81
C GLY A 514 4.01 9.39 11.85
N ALA A 515 4.49 10.39 11.10
CA ALA A 515 4.02 11.76 11.22
C ALA A 515 2.49 11.85 11.08
N ALA A 516 1.88 12.68 11.92
CA ALA A 516 0.46 13.00 11.77
C ALA A 516 0.26 13.79 10.48
N GLN A 517 -0.92 13.67 9.87
CA GLN A 517 -1.21 14.29 8.58
C GLN A 517 -2.52 15.07 8.62
N TYR A 518 -2.57 16.16 7.86
CA TYR A 518 -3.81 16.80 7.45
C TYR A 518 -3.68 17.31 6.02
N GLN A 519 -4.81 17.38 5.32
CA GLN A 519 -4.87 17.86 3.94
C GLN A 519 -5.46 19.26 3.92
N ILE A 520 -4.84 20.16 3.15
CA ILE A 520 -5.42 21.46 2.83
C ILE A 520 -6.54 21.27 1.81
N GLY A 521 -7.74 21.77 2.11
CA GLY A 521 -8.87 21.70 1.20
C GLY A 521 -8.59 22.42 -0.12
N TRP A 522 -9.05 21.82 -1.22
CA TRP A 522 -9.03 22.48 -2.52
C TRP A 522 -10.13 23.54 -2.62
N PRO A 523 -9.85 24.72 -3.19
CA PRO A 523 -10.90 25.61 -3.65
C PRO A 523 -11.79 24.90 -4.68
N ALA A 524 -13.11 24.97 -4.50
CA ALA A 524 -14.07 24.40 -5.44
C ALA A 524 -14.13 25.24 -6.72
N GLY A 525 -14.01 24.58 -7.88
CA GLY A 525 -14.24 25.18 -9.19
C GLY A 525 -15.59 24.76 -9.78
N THR A 526 -15.89 25.29 -10.97
CA THR A 526 -17.06 24.87 -11.75
C THR A 526 -16.62 24.40 -13.12
N SER A 527 -17.19 23.30 -13.59
CA SER A 527 -16.88 22.73 -14.90
C SER A 527 -18.12 22.03 -15.47
N PRO A 528 -18.39 22.15 -16.79
CA PRO A 528 -19.34 21.28 -17.45
C PRO A 528 -18.80 19.85 -17.65
N ILE A 529 -17.52 19.61 -17.37
CA ILE A 529 -16.89 18.30 -17.44
C ILE A 529 -17.01 17.60 -16.10
N ARG A 530 -17.40 16.33 -16.15
CA ARG A 530 -17.57 15.45 -15.00
C ARG A 530 -16.78 14.18 -15.19
N ILE A 531 -16.26 13.63 -14.09
CA ILE A 531 -15.80 12.24 -14.03
C ILE A 531 -17.05 11.38 -14.18
N ASN A 532 -17.07 10.44 -15.13
CA ASN A 532 -18.30 9.76 -15.53
C ASN A 532 -18.33 8.28 -15.15
N GLU A 533 -17.28 7.54 -15.49
CA GLU A 533 -17.18 6.11 -15.23
C GLU A 533 -15.69 5.73 -15.20
N PHE A 534 -15.31 4.75 -14.39
CA PHE A 534 -13.96 4.20 -14.39
C PHE A 534 -13.96 2.72 -14.00
N VAL A 535 -12.92 2.01 -14.41
CA VAL A 535 -12.60 0.64 -13.98
C VAL A 535 -11.18 0.65 -13.40
N ALA A 536 -11.03 0.10 -12.20
CA ALA A 536 -9.74 -0.05 -11.50
C ALA A 536 -9.24 -1.51 -11.47
N GLN A 537 -9.89 -2.39 -12.23
CA GLN A 537 -9.47 -3.75 -12.44
C GLN A 537 -10.11 -4.28 -13.74
N ASN A 538 -9.49 -4.00 -14.87
CA ASN A 538 -9.94 -4.47 -16.18
C ASN A 538 -9.26 -5.80 -16.53
N VAL A 539 -10.04 -6.88 -16.72
CA VAL A 539 -9.50 -8.23 -17.00
C VAL A 539 -10.03 -8.79 -18.31
N ASN A 540 -11.32 -8.60 -18.60
CA ASN A 540 -11.99 -9.07 -19.82
C ASN A 540 -12.72 -7.96 -20.57
N GLY A 541 -12.58 -6.70 -20.14
CA GLY A 541 -13.22 -5.54 -20.76
C GLY A 541 -12.57 -5.12 -22.07
N ILE A 542 -12.64 -3.83 -22.39
CA ILE A 542 -11.98 -3.27 -23.58
C ILE A 542 -10.45 -3.35 -23.44
N VAL A 543 -9.77 -3.33 -24.58
CA VAL A 543 -8.30 -3.32 -24.65
C VAL A 543 -7.82 -2.00 -25.23
N ASP A 544 -6.60 -1.62 -24.86
CA ASP A 544 -5.87 -0.50 -25.43
C ASP A 544 -5.28 -0.81 -26.82
N GLU A 545 -4.53 0.15 -27.34
CA GLU A 545 -3.82 0.09 -28.61
C GLU A 545 -2.71 -0.98 -28.63
N ALA A 546 -2.24 -1.43 -27.47
CA ALA A 546 -1.29 -2.52 -27.28
C ALA A 546 -1.96 -3.89 -27.05
N ASN A 547 -3.31 -3.93 -27.10
CA ASN A 547 -4.13 -5.12 -26.85
C ASN A 547 -4.00 -5.64 -25.40
N GLN A 548 -3.85 -4.72 -24.43
CA GLN A 548 -3.79 -4.98 -23.00
C GLN A 548 -5.09 -4.56 -22.32
N HIS A 549 -5.47 -5.27 -21.25
CA HIS A 549 -6.58 -4.88 -20.40
C HIS A 549 -6.05 -3.97 -19.29
N GLU A 550 -6.22 -2.66 -19.49
CA GLU A 550 -5.78 -1.66 -18.53
C GLU A 550 -6.96 -0.95 -17.86
N ASP A 551 -6.69 -0.39 -16.69
CA ASP A 551 -7.65 0.46 -16.00
C ASP A 551 -7.93 1.70 -16.84
N TRP A 552 -9.11 2.29 -16.68
CA TRP A 552 -9.50 3.43 -17.49
C TRP A 552 -10.47 4.35 -16.76
N LEU A 553 -10.49 5.58 -17.23
CA LEU A 553 -11.36 6.65 -16.77
C LEU A 553 -12.05 7.33 -17.96
N GLU A 554 -13.33 7.61 -17.78
CA GLU A 554 -14.15 8.39 -18.70
C GLU A 554 -14.55 9.75 -18.10
N LEU A 555 -14.39 10.80 -18.91
CA LEU A 555 -14.94 12.13 -18.64
C LEU A 555 -16.13 12.42 -19.55
N PHE A 556 -17.13 13.10 -19.02
CA PHE A 556 -18.34 13.46 -19.76
C PHE A 556 -18.56 14.98 -19.82
N ASN A 557 -18.92 15.48 -21.00
CA ASN A 557 -19.31 16.88 -21.20
C ASN A 557 -20.82 17.07 -21.05
N THR A 558 -21.24 17.65 -19.93
CA THR A 558 -22.65 17.95 -19.63
C THR A 558 -23.25 19.09 -20.45
N SER A 559 -22.44 19.85 -21.19
CA SER A 559 -22.91 20.98 -21.98
C SER A 559 -23.42 20.57 -23.37
N THR A 560 -24.16 21.48 -24.02
CA THR A 560 -24.65 21.32 -25.39
C THR A 560 -23.68 21.86 -26.45
N VAL A 561 -22.45 22.19 -26.06
CA VAL A 561 -21.38 22.67 -26.95
C VAL A 561 -20.11 21.87 -26.69
N ALA A 562 -19.19 21.83 -27.66
CA ALA A 562 -17.89 21.21 -27.45
C ALA A 562 -17.06 22.01 -26.42
N VAL A 563 -16.28 21.31 -25.59
CA VAL A 563 -15.45 21.91 -24.53
C VAL A 563 -14.00 21.47 -24.73
N ASP A 564 -13.07 22.43 -24.76
CA ASP A 564 -11.63 22.16 -24.70
C ASP A 564 -11.25 21.82 -23.25
N VAL A 565 -10.73 20.61 -23.07
CA VAL A 565 -10.26 20.07 -21.79
C VAL A 565 -8.74 19.99 -21.72
N GLY A 566 -8.05 20.43 -22.78
CA GLY A 566 -6.61 20.43 -22.85
C GLY A 566 -5.99 21.24 -21.71
N GLY A 567 -5.00 20.63 -21.05
CA GLY A 567 -4.28 21.22 -19.93
C GLY A 567 -4.92 21.03 -18.56
N MET A 568 -6.15 20.52 -18.45
CA MET A 568 -6.73 20.06 -17.18
C MET A 568 -5.93 18.89 -16.59
N TRP A 569 -6.10 18.62 -15.30
CA TRP A 569 -5.38 17.55 -14.62
C TRP A 569 -6.30 16.46 -14.10
N LEU A 570 -5.82 15.22 -14.19
CA LEU A 570 -6.40 14.04 -13.59
C LEU A 570 -5.44 13.49 -12.52
N SER A 571 -6.00 12.94 -11.45
CA SER A 571 -5.24 12.29 -10.39
C SER A 571 -6.09 11.24 -9.69
N ASP A 572 -5.44 10.17 -9.23
CA ASP A 572 -5.90 9.18 -8.26
C ASP A 572 -5.57 9.58 -6.80
N ASP A 573 -4.77 10.64 -6.62
CA ASP A 573 -4.34 11.18 -5.32
C ASP A 573 -4.75 12.65 -5.19
N LEU A 574 -5.60 12.97 -4.22
CA LEU A 574 -6.07 14.34 -3.96
C LEU A 574 -4.96 15.29 -3.47
N SER A 575 -3.77 14.78 -3.15
CA SER A 575 -2.61 15.58 -2.75
C SER A 575 -1.66 15.92 -3.89
N LEU A 576 -1.86 15.34 -5.08
CA LEU A 576 -0.97 15.47 -6.23
C LEU A 576 -1.75 15.83 -7.51
N LEU A 577 -1.06 16.52 -8.43
CA LEU A 577 -1.50 16.68 -9.82
C LEU A 577 -0.66 15.74 -10.67
N LYS A 578 -1.25 14.66 -11.21
CA LYS A 578 -0.48 13.60 -11.89
C LYS A 578 -0.51 13.74 -13.41
N PHE A 579 -1.67 13.56 -14.03
CA PHE A 579 -1.78 13.50 -15.49
C PHE A 579 -2.37 14.78 -16.07
N ARG A 580 -1.60 15.48 -16.90
CA ARG A 580 -2.09 16.65 -17.61
C ARG A 580 -2.68 16.26 -18.96
N ILE A 581 -3.97 16.49 -19.16
CA ILE A 581 -4.64 16.19 -20.43
C ILE A 581 -3.94 16.94 -21.57
N PRO A 582 -3.60 16.28 -22.69
CA PRO A 582 -2.93 16.91 -23.83
C PRO A 582 -3.63 18.20 -24.30
N THR A 583 -2.84 19.20 -24.70
CA THR A 583 -3.39 20.47 -25.18
C THR A 583 -4.13 20.26 -26.50
N GLY A 584 -5.30 20.88 -26.65
CA GLY A 584 -6.15 20.74 -27.84
C GLY A 584 -7.13 19.56 -27.81
N THR A 585 -7.19 18.81 -26.71
CA THR A 585 -8.20 17.77 -26.51
C THR A 585 -9.58 18.39 -26.32
N ILE A 586 -10.52 18.04 -27.19
CA ILE A 586 -11.89 18.58 -27.18
C ILE A 586 -12.87 17.44 -26.93
N ILE A 587 -13.76 17.61 -25.94
CA ILE A 587 -14.91 16.74 -25.74
C ILE A 587 -16.11 17.35 -26.49
N PRO A 588 -16.72 16.65 -27.47
CA PRO A 588 -17.92 17.12 -28.15
C PRO A 588 -19.07 17.43 -27.20
N ALA A 589 -20.06 18.20 -27.66
CA ALA A 589 -21.30 18.40 -26.94
C ALA A 589 -21.92 17.05 -26.55
N ARG A 590 -22.20 16.82 -25.26
CA ARG A 590 -22.74 15.55 -24.77
C ARG A 590 -21.88 14.32 -25.10
N GLY A 591 -20.61 14.53 -25.41
CA GLY A 591 -19.63 13.48 -25.70
C GLY A 591 -18.85 13.06 -24.47
N VAL A 592 -18.05 12.01 -24.66
CA VAL A 592 -17.16 11.41 -23.64
C VAL A 592 -15.71 11.48 -24.11
N LEU A 593 -14.78 11.40 -23.14
CA LEU A 593 -13.34 11.24 -23.36
C LEU A 593 -12.86 10.06 -22.52
N HIS A 594 -12.16 9.14 -23.17
CA HIS A 594 -11.54 7.98 -22.55
C HIS A 594 -10.06 8.22 -22.27
N VAL A 595 -9.58 7.79 -21.10
CA VAL A 595 -8.19 7.88 -20.64
C VAL A 595 -7.79 6.51 -20.09
N TRP A 596 -6.69 5.93 -20.56
CA TRP A 596 -6.09 4.74 -19.95
C TRP A 596 -5.32 5.15 -18.70
N CYS A 597 -5.47 4.40 -17.61
CA CYS A 597 -4.82 4.63 -16.32
C CYS A 597 -3.87 3.47 -16.03
N ASP A 598 -2.70 3.47 -16.66
CA ASP A 598 -1.83 2.29 -16.74
C ASP A 598 -0.38 2.55 -16.33
N GLU A 599 -0.01 3.80 -16.04
CA GLU A 599 1.38 4.24 -15.83
C GLU A 599 2.29 4.06 -17.05
N ASP A 600 1.74 3.94 -18.27
CA ASP A 600 2.50 3.73 -19.51
C ASP A 600 2.28 4.84 -20.55
N GLY A 601 2.85 6.01 -20.24
CA GLY A 601 2.86 7.15 -21.17
C GLY A 601 3.62 6.91 -22.49
N THR A 602 4.24 5.74 -22.70
CA THR A 602 4.90 5.39 -23.97
C THR A 602 3.93 4.91 -25.04
N GLN A 603 2.72 4.50 -24.66
CA GLN A 603 1.72 3.94 -25.57
C GLN A 603 0.83 4.97 -26.25
N GLY A 604 0.76 6.19 -25.72
CA GLY A 604 0.05 7.27 -26.38
C GLY A 604 -0.25 8.46 -25.48
N PRO A 605 -0.80 9.54 -26.05
CA PRO A 605 -1.06 10.78 -25.31
C PRO A 605 -2.22 10.66 -24.30
N MET A 606 -3.01 9.58 -24.37
CA MET A 606 -4.16 9.33 -23.48
C MET A 606 -3.90 8.20 -22.47
N HIS A 607 -2.62 7.90 -22.19
CA HIS A 607 -2.18 6.98 -21.16
C HIS A 607 -1.64 7.79 -19.96
N ALA A 608 -2.33 7.69 -18.83
CA ALA A 608 -2.05 8.44 -17.63
C ALA A 608 -0.83 7.88 -16.90
N ASN A 609 -0.07 8.76 -16.25
CA ASN A 609 1.06 8.39 -15.39
C ASN A 609 0.63 7.89 -14.00
N PHE A 610 -0.57 7.33 -13.90
CA PHE A 610 -1.09 6.69 -12.70
C PHE A 610 -2.00 5.53 -13.11
N LYS A 611 -2.11 4.54 -12.22
CA LYS A 611 -2.97 3.37 -12.36
C LYS A 611 -3.78 3.19 -11.10
N PHE A 612 -5.05 2.81 -11.24
CA PHE A 612 -5.91 2.74 -10.08
C PHE A 612 -5.58 1.57 -9.15
N SER A 613 -5.69 1.78 -7.85
CA SER A 613 -5.64 0.74 -6.83
C SER A 613 -6.99 0.05 -6.72
N SER A 614 -7.03 -1.27 -6.95
CA SER A 614 -8.22 -2.08 -6.73
C SER A 614 -8.66 -2.10 -5.26
N ASN A 615 -7.82 -1.68 -4.30
CA ASN A 615 -8.17 -1.59 -2.88
C ASN A 615 -8.94 -0.30 -2.51
N GLY A 616 -9.01 0.67 -3.42
CA GLY A 616 -9.69 1.94 -3.21
C GLY A 616 -8.75 3.12 -2.94
N GLU A 617 -9.15 4.29 -3.42
CA GLU A 617 -8.44 5.57 -3.39
C GLU A 617 -9.38 6.69 -3.91
N ALA A 618 -8.85 7.75 -4.51
CA ALA A 618 -9.65 8.82 -5.10
C ALA A 618 -9.53 8.83 -6.63
N VAL A 619 -10.43 9.55 -7.29
CA VAL A 619 -10.27 10.04 -8.66
C VAL A 619 -10.70 11.51 -8.67
N ALA A 620 -9.90 12.37 -9.29
CA ALA A 620 -10.07 13.81 -9.23
C ALA A 620 -9.76 14.49 -10.57
N LEU A 621 -10.55 15.52 -10.88
CA LEU A 621 -10.40 16.41 -12.02
C LEU A 621 -10.13 17.83 -11.51
N PHE A 622 -9.05 18.43 -11.98
CA PHE A 622 -8.65 19.79 -11.64
C PHE A 622 -8.64 20.72 -12.84
N SER A 623 -8.76 22.02 -12.56
CA SER A 623 -8.65 23.09 -13.56
C SER A 623 -7.29 23.09 -14.27
N SER A 624 -7.23 23.73 -15.44
CA SER A 624 -6.02 23.74 -16.28
C SER A 624 -4.79 24.41 -15.65
N ASP A 625 -5.00 25.28 -14.67
CA ASP A 625 -3.97 25.91 -13.83
C ASP A 625 -3.64 25.11 -12.56
N GLY A 626 -4.34 23.99 -12.34
CA GLY A 626 -4.16 23.12 -11.17
C GLY A 626 -4.57 23.77 -9.85
N GLN A 627 -5.38 24.84 -9.85
CA GLN A 627 -5.74 25.58 -8.62
C GLN A 627 -7.09 25.19 -8.02
N PHE A 628 -8.01 24.63 -8.82
CA PHE A 628 -9.38 24.33 -8.41
C PHE A 628 -9.71 22.86 -8.63
N LEU A 629 -10.36 22.26 -7.64
CA LEU A 629 -10.98 20.93 -7.79
C LEU A 629 -12.33 21.09 -8.49
N LEU A 630 -12.50 20.43 -9.64
CA LEU A 630 -13.69 20.54 -10.49
C LEU A 630 -14.69 19.41 -10.24
N ASP A 631 -14.19 18.20 -10.02
CA ASP A 631 -14.97 17.01 -9.70
C ASP A 631 -14.07 15.96 -9.01
N SER A 632 -14.64 15.14 -8.14
CA SER A 632 -13.90 14.03 -7.50
C SER A 632 -14.82 12.95 -6.97
N PHE A 633 -14.29 11.75 -6.83
CA PHE A 633 -14.94 10.65 -6.16
C PHE A 633 -13.92 9.83 -5.36
N VAL A 634 -14.26 9.43 -4.14
CA VAL A 634 -13.44 8.52 -3.32
C VAL A 634 -14.12 7.16 -3.31
N PHE A 635 -13.38 6.13 -3.71
CA PHE A 635 -13.89 4.77 -3.87
C PHE A 635 -13.14 3.79 -2.97
N GLY A 636 -13.82 2.70 -2.60
CA GLY A 636 -13.23 1.59 -1.84
C GLY A 636 -12.84 0.42 -2.76
N LEU A 637 -12.82 -0.78 -2.19
CA LEU A 637 -12.51 -2.02 -2.92
C LEU A 637 -13.28 -2.18 -4.24
N GLN A 638 -12.54 -2.45 -5.30
CA GLN A 638 -13.03 -2.69 -6.66
C GLN A 638 -13.00 -4.20 -6.98
N THR A 639 -13.56 -4.59 -8.13
CA THR A 639 -13.55 -5.98 -8.59
C THR A 639 -13.45 -5.97 -10.10
N GLU A 640 -12.81 -7.01 -10.60
CA GLU A 640 -12.67 -7.34 -12.02
C GLU A 640 -13.92 -7.00 -12.82
N ASP A 641 -13.72 -6.22 -13.88
CA ASP A 641 -14.69 -5.92 -14.93
C ASP A 641 -15.97 -5.21 -14.45
N VAL A 642 -15.99 -4.70 -13.22
CA VAL A 642 -17.09 -3.90 -12.68
C VAL A 642 -16.64 -2.46 -12.56
N SER A 643 -17.26 -1.57 -13.31
CA SER A 643 -16.97 -0.14 -13.24
C SER A 643 -17.68 0.52 -12.08
N THR A 644 -17.14 1.65 -11.65
CA THR A 644 -17.81 2.63 -10.79
C THR A 644 -18.09 3.88 -11.62
N GLY A 645 -19.34 4.33 -11.65
CA GLY A 645 -19.74 5.43 -12.52
C GLY A 645 -21.01 6.13 -12.07
N ARG A 646 -21.34 7.23 -12.74
CA ARG A 646 -22.57 7.98 -12.50
C ARG A 646 -23.76 7.25 -13.12
N LEU A 647 -24.86 7.06 -12.38
CA LEU A 647 -26.05 6.33 -12.86
C LEU A 647 -26.62 6.94 -14.15
N VAL A 648 -26.58 8.27 -14.24
CA VAL A 648 -26.90 9.06 -15.44
C VAL A 648 -25.73 10.02 -15.68
N ASP A 649 -25.32 10.18 -16.93
CA ASP A 649 -24.06 10.88 -17.24
C ASP A 649 -24.00 12.29 -16.64
N GLY A 650 -22.91 12.55 -15.92
CA GLY A 650 -22.63 13.82 -15.27
C GLY A 650 -23.53 14.22 -14.08
N GLN A 651 -24.48 13.37 -13.67
CA GLN A 651 -25.32 13.56 -12.47
C GLN A 651 -24.62 13.09 -11.19
N SER A 652 -25.10 13.51 -10.02
CA SER A 652 -24.42 13.27 -8.73
C SER A 652 -24.24 11.80 -8.33
N ASP A 653 -25.13 10.93 -8.77
CA ASP A 653 -25.34 9.62 -8.14
C ASP A 653 -24.35 8.58 -8.66
N TRP A 654 -23.53 8.05 -7.76
CA TRP A 654 -22.52 7.04 -8.07
C TRP A 654 -23.02 5.63 -7.77
N VAL A 655 -22.79 4.72 -8.71
CA VAL A 655 -23.19 3.32 -8.66
C VAL A 655 -22.07 2.44 -9.22
N THR A 656 -22.21 1.13 -9.08
CA THR A 656 -21.38 0.16 -9.79
C THR A 656 -22.13 -0.43 -10.97
N PHE A 657 -21.46 -0.66 -12.10
CA PHE A 657 -22.05 -1.34 -13.26
C PHE A 657 -21.38 -2.70 -13.47
N PRO A 658 -22.13 -3.82 -13.36
CA PRO A 658 -21.63 -5.13 -13.74
C PRO A 658 -21.33 -5.29 -15.24
N ALA A 659 -21.82 -4.34 -16.05
CA ALA A 659 -21.54 -4.24 -17.47
C ALA A 659 -21.11 -2.78 -17.75
N PRO A 660 -19.79 -2.50 -17.75
CA PRO A 660 -19.26 -1.17 -18.01
C PRO A 660 -19.68 -0.62 -19.37
N THR A 661 -19.71 0.71 -19.51
CA THR A 661 -20.16 1.40 -20.73
C THR A 661 -19.07 2.29 -21.39
N PRO A 662 -17.85 1.78 -21.62
CA PRO A 662 -16.77 2.60 -22.15
C PRO A 662 -17.11 3.20 -23.51
N LEU A 663 -16.80 4.48 -23.71
CA LEU A 663 -17.05 5.26 -24.93
C LEU A 663 -18.55 5.42 -25.27
N LEU A 664 -19.43 4.97 -24.39
CA LEU A 664 -20.87 5.04 -24.53
C LEU A 664 -21.45 5.91 -23.40
N ARG A 665 -22.75 6.11 -23.45
CA ARG A 665 -23.48 6.81 -22.41
C ARG A 665 -23.76 5.83 -21.27
N ASN A 666 -23.73 6.28 -20.02
CA ASN A 666 -24.25 5.55 -18.87
C ASN A 666 -25.80 5.56 -18.89
N GLU A 667 -26.40 5.19 -20.01
CA GLU A 667 -27.85 5.19 -20.25
C GLU A 667 -28.23 4.06 -21.21
N ILE A 668 -29.46 3.55 -21.10
CA ILE A 668 -29.97 2.57 -22.06
C ILE A 668 -30.25 3.26 -23.40
N ALA A 669 -29.46 2.95 -24.43
CA ALA A 669 -29.49 3.65 -25.72
C ALA A 669 -30.86 3.67 -26.43
N VAL A 670 -31.60 2.55 -26.40
CA VAL A 670 -32.90 2.42 -27.07
C VAL A 670 -33.98 1.99 -26.08
N CYS A 671 -33.91 0.74 -25.62
CA CYS A 671 -34.79 0.13 -24.64
C CYS A 671 -34.08 -1.12 -24.07
N GLY A 672 -34.58 -1.67 -22.97
CA GLY A 672 -34.05 -2.88 -22.37
C GLY A 672 -33.94 -2.77 -20.85
N MET A 673 -32.95 -3.45 -20.28
CA MET A 673 -32.70 -3.48 -18.85
C MET A 673 -31.22 -3.21 -18.54
N ARG A 674 -30.96 -2.56 -17.40
CA ARG A 674 -29.62 -2.35 -16.86
C ARG A 674 -29.61 -2.59 -15.36
N SER A 675 -28.66 -3.39 -14.90
CA SER A 675 -28.42 -3.61 -13.47
C SER A 675 -27.35 -2.66 -12.97
N TYR A 676 -27.49 -2.18 -11.74
CA TYR A 676 -26.49 -1.36 -11.07
C TYR A 676 -26.45 -1.64 -9.57
N GLY A 677 -25.30 -1.46 -8.94
CA GLY A 677 -25.05 -1.76 -7.54
C GLY A 677 -24.62 -0.54 -6.72
N PRO A 678 -24.46 -0.69 -5.40
CA PRO A 678 -23.88 0.33 -4.55
C PRO A 678 -22.37 0.41 -4.78
N THR A 679 -21.78 1.54 -4.41
CA THR A 679 -20.32 1.77 -4.44
C THR A 679 -19.59 1.03 -3.31
N THR A 680 -20.28 0.76 -2.19
CA THR A 680 -19.77 -0.04 -1.06
C THR A 680 -20.05 -1.54 -1.27
N ARG A 681 -18.99 -2.33 -1.50
CA ARG A 681 -19.11 -3.78 -1.76
C ARG A 681 -19.45 -4.59 -0.50
N GLY A 682 -20.06 -5.77 -0.70
CA GLY A 682 -20.39 -6.73 0.36
C GLY A 682 -21.68 -6.41 1.14
N LEU A 683 -22.28 -5.24 0.93
CA LEU A 683 -23.55 -4.83 1.57
C LEU A 683 -24.80 -5.35 0.86
N HIS A 684 -24.72 -5.67 -0.44
CA HIS A 684 -25.83 -6.30 -1.19
C HIS A 684 -25.53 -7.78 -1.39
N ARG A 685 -26.36 -8.65 -0.80
CA ARG A 685 -26.26 -10.12 -0.90
C ARG A 685 -27.42 -10.73 -1.66
N LEU A 686 -28.32 -9.88 -2.15
CA LEU A 686 -29.55 -10.25 -2.84
C LEU A 686 -29.44 -9.85 -4.31
N SER A 687 -30.17 -10.54 -5.17
CA SER A 687 -30.21 -10.23 -6.60
C SER A 687 -31.64 -9.98 -7.05
N LEU A 688 -31.81 -8.98 -7.91
CA LEU A 688 -33.03 -8.68 -8.65
C LEU A 688 -32.71 -8.63 -10.14
N SER A 689 -33.46 -9.39 -10.94
CA SER A 689 -33.29 -9.48 -12.39
C SER A 689 -34.64 -9.53 -13.12
N LEU A 690 -34.62 -9.36 -14.43
CA LEU A 690 -35.79 -9.51 -15.31
C LEU A 690 -35.53 -10.64 -16.30
N ALA A 691 -36.46 -11.59 -16.41
CA ALA A 691 -36.28 -12.81 -17.19
C ALA A 691 -36.41 -12.62 -18.72
N ALA A 692 -36.94 -11.49 -19.18
CA ALA A 692 -37.16 -11.19 -20.59
C ALA A 692 -37.12 -9.66 -20.83
N GLN A 693 -36.95 -9.24 -22.09
CA GLN A 693 -36.97 -7.82 -22.45
C GLN A 693 -38.30 -7.15 -22.05
N PRO A 694 -38.28 -5.90 -21.56
CA PRO A 694 -39.47 -5.20 -21.09
C PRO A 694 -40.28 -4.62 -22.27
N GLN A 695 -40.89 -5.49 -23.08
CA GLN A 695 -41.69 -5.10 -24.25
C GLN A 695 -43.12 -4.72 -23.88
N ILE A 696 -43.69 -3.71 -24.55
CA ILE A 696 -45.09 -3.33 -24.35
C ILE A 696 -46.04 -4.48 -24.66
N GLY A 697 -47.11 -4.62 -23.85
CA GLY A 697 -48.10 -5.69 -23.99
C GLY A 697 -47.63 -7.07 -23.49
N THR A 698 -46.44 -7.17 -22.88
CA THR A 698 -45.92 -8.41 -22.30
C THR A 698 -45.92 -8.36 -20.77
N THR A 699 -45.69 -9.51 -20.14
CA THR A 699 -45.59 -9.64 -18.68
C THR A 699 -44.29 -10.37 -18.32
N PRO A 700 -43.12 -9.73 -18.43
CA PRO A 700 -41.86 -10.33 -18.04
C PRO A 700 -41.82 -10.60 -16.53
N ASN A 701 -41.08 -11.63 -16.12
CA ASN A 701 -40.94 -12.00 -14.71
C ASN A 701 -39.76 -11.25 -14.08
N LEU A 702 -40.03 -10.49 -13.02
CA LEU A 702 -39.02 -10.03 -12.07
C LEU A 702 -38.67 -11.18 -11.14
N VAL A 703 -37.39 -11.47 -11.02
CA VAL A 703 -36.86 -12.59 -10.24
C VAL A 703 -35.94 -12.06 -9.15
N PHE A 704 -36.30 -12.35 -7.91
CA PHE A 704 -35.53 -12.02 -6.71
C PHE A 704 -34.98 -13.28 -6.06
N THR A 705 -33.71 -13.26 -5.66
CA THR A 705 -33.04 -14.40 -5.02
C THR A 705 -32.10 -13.96 -3.89
N GLY A 706 -31.85 -14.87 -2.95
CA GLY A 706 -30.84 -14.72 -1.89
C GLY A 706 -31.38 -14.29 -0.52
N GLY A 707 -32.69 -14.09 -0.39
CA GLY A 707 -33.33 -13.72 0.87
C GLY A 707 -33.39 -14.89 1.86
N ALA A 708 -33.80 -14.60 3.10
CA ALA A 708 -34.03 -15.64 4.10
C ALA A 708 -35.23 -16.53 3.74
N PRO A 709 -35.15 -17.86 3.88
CA PRO A 709 -36.26 -18.77 3.62
C PRO A 709 -37.54 -18.38 4.37
N SER A 710 -38.67 -18.37 3.66
CA SER A 710 -39.99 -18.08 4.25
C SER A 710 -40.11 -16.71 4.96
N GLY A 711 -39.21 -15.77 4.64
CA GLY A 711 -39.25 -14.39 5.14
C GLY A 711 -40.20 -13.48 4.34
N LEU A 712 -40.13 -12.18 4.63
CA LEU A 712 -40.81 -11.13 3.86
C LEU A 712 -39.78 -10.31 3.07
N ALA A 713 -40.12 -10.00 1.84
CA ALA A 713 -39.41 -9.02 1.02
C ALA A 713 -40.34 -7.89 0.60
N GLY A 714 -39.79 -6.69 0.41
CA GLY A 714 -40.45 -5.58 -0.25
C GLY A 714 -39.86 -5.35 -1.63
N LEU A 715 -40.69 -5.04 -2.61
CA LEU A 715 -40.26 -4.52 -3.92
C LEU A 715 -40.63 -3.04 -4.02
N ALA A 716 -39.63 -2.18 -4.13
CA ALA A 716 -39.78 -0.75 -4.39
C ALA A 716 -39.61 -0.45 -5.88
N PHE A 717 -40.33 0.56 -6.37
CA PHE A 717 -40.12 1.13 -7.69
C PHE A 717 -40.27 2.65 -7.70
N SER A 718 -39.58 3.29 -8.64
CA SER A 718 -39.61 4.74 -8.86
C SER A 718 -39.58 5.09 -10.35
N LEU A 719 -40.11 6.27 -10.69
CA LEU A 719 -40.04 6.87 -12.02
C LEU A 719 -38.78 7.73 -12.22
N GLY A 720 -38.04 8.03 -11.14
CA GLY A 720 -36.77 8.75 -11.15
C GLY A 720 -35.65 7.85 -10.61
N GLY A 721 -34.49 7.89 -11.25
CA GLY A 721 -33.29 7.20 -10.80
C GLY A 721 -32.52 8.08 -9.83
N ASP A 722 -33.05 8.30 -8.64
CA ASP A 722 -32.32 8.98 -7.56
C ASP A 722 -31.90 7.91 -6.55
N ALA A 723 -30.60 7.76 -6.30
CA ALA A 723 -30.08 6.84 -5.29
C ALA A 723 -29.79 7.62 -3.99
N LEU A 724 -30.47 7.27 -2.88
CA LEU A 724 -30.22 7.91 -1.58
C LEU A 724 -29.31 7.03 -0.70
N ASP A 725 -28.08 7.48 -0.50
CA ASP A 725 -27.23 6.97 0.59
C ASP A 725 -27.80 7.44 1.94
N LEU A 726 -28.31 6.50 2.74
CA LEU A 726 -28.92 6.79 4.03
C LEU A 726 -27.89 7.08 5.14
N GLY A 727 -26.59 7.00 4.87
CA GLY A 727 -25.49 7.53 5.71
C GLY A 727 -25.34 6.97 7.14
N PHE A 728 -26.30 6.17 7.63
CA PHE A 728 -26.39 5.76 9.04
C PHE A 728 -26.98 4.35 9.24
N VAL A 729 -27.14 3.55 8.18
CA VAL A 729 -27.62 2.15 8.22
C VAL A 729 -26.66 1.24 7.45
N PRO A 730 -26.48 -0.04 7.82
CA PRO A 730 -25.56 -0.96 7.16
C PRO A 730 -26.06 -1.48 5.79
N VAL A 731 -26.95 -0.73 5.12
CA VAL A 731 -27.55 -1.04 3.81
C VAL A 731 -27.65 0.24 3.00
N VAL A 732 -27.20 0.20 1.75
CA VAL A 732 -27.39 1.28 0.77
C VAL A 732 -28.67 1.00 -0.01
N LEU A 733 -29.65 1.92 0.04
CA LEU A 733 -30.81 1.89 -0.85
C LEU A 733 -30.47 2.65 -2.13
N LEU A 734 -30.79 2.04 -3.27
CA LEU A 734 -30.46 2.55 -4.60
C LEU A 734 -31.63 3.28 -5.26
N LEU A 735 -32.73 3.42 -4.52
CA LEU A 735 -33.91 4.23 -4.86
C LEU A 735 -34.20 5.18 -3.70
N ASP A 736 -34.46 6.45 -4.01
CA ASP A 736 -34.87 7.45 -3.03
C ASP A 736 -36.21 7.05 -2.39
N PRO A 737 -36.23 6.75 -1.08
CA PRO A 737 -37.45 6.43 -0.34
C PRO A 737 -38.57 7.47 -0.46
N SER A 738 -38.23 8.73 -0.73
CA SER A 738 -39.22 9.81 -0.92
C SER A 738 -39.99 9.71 -2.24
N THR A 739 -39.43 9.00 -3.22
CA THR A 739 -40.00 8.81 -4.57
C THR A 739 -40.64 7.43 -4.77
N ILE A 740 -40.49 6.52 -3.79
CA ILE A 740 -41.03 5.16 -3.87
C ILE A 740 -42.55 5.21 -3.93
N VAL A 741 -43.11 4.68 -5.01
CA VAL A 741 -44.56 4.50 -5.17
C VAL A 741 -44.97 3.17 -4.52
N GLY A 742 -44.79 3.09 -3.19
CA GLY A 742 -45.22 1.99 -2.32
C GLY A 742 -44.45 0.66 -2.48
N PRO A 743 -43.91 0.07 -1.39
CA PRO A 743 -43.35 -1.26 -1.46
C PRO A 743 -44.45 -2.33 -1.58
N ILE A 744 -44.29 -3.27 -2.51
CA ILE A 744 -45.12 -4.49 -2.54
C ILE A 744 -44.47 -5.51 -1.62
N THR A 745 -45.14 -5.86 -0.52
CA THR A 745 -44.69 -6.94 0.36
C THR A 745 -45.00 -8.29 -0.28
N LEU A 746 -43.97 -9.10 -0.47
CA LEU A 746 -44.04 -10.41 -1.10
C LEU A 746 -43.51 -11.50 -0.15
N PRO A 747 -44.23 -12.62 0.02
CA PRO A 747 -43.72 -13.76 0.76
C PRO A 747 -42.58 -14.42 -0.03
N LEU A 748 -41.49 -14.76 0.66
CA LEU A 748 -40.38 -15.50 0.05
C LEU A 748 -40.67 -17.00 0.01
N THR A 749 -40.17 -17.67 -1.03
CA THR A 749 -40.22 -19.12 -1.14
C THR A 749 -39.34 -19.80 -0.08
N ALA A 750 -39.43 -21.13 0.00
CA ALA A 750 -38.53 -21.93 0.84
C ALA A 750 -37.05 -21.78 0.45
N GLN A 751 -36.77 -21.31 -0.75
CA GLN A 751 -35.43 -21.00 -1.26
C GLN A 751 -35.03 -19.52 -1.06
N GLY A 752 -35.87 -18.72 -0.40
CA GLY A 752 -35.56 -17.32 -0.11
C GLY A 752 -35.69 -16.37 -1.29
N GLY A 753 -36.44 -16.74 -2.33
CA GLY A 753 -36.66 -15.90 -3.52
C GLY A 753 -38.13 -15.58 -3.77
N PHE A 754 -38.41 -14.75 -4.76
CA PHE A 754 -39.75 -14.59 -5.34
C PHE A 754 -39.68 -14.41 -6.85
N THR A 755 -40.81 -14.67 -7.52
CA THR A 755 -41.00 -14.33 -8.92
C THR A 755 -42.34 -13.64 -9.07
N ILE A 756 -42.34 -12.47 -9.68
CA ILE A 756 -43.55 -11.68 -9.92
C ILE A 756 -43.61 -11.24 -11.38
N GLY A 757 -44.78 -11.43 -12.00
CA GLY A 757 -45.01 -10.91 -13.34
C GLY A 757 -45.19 -9.39 -13.30
N LEU A 758 -44.44 -8.67 -14.13
CA LEU A 758 -44.55 -7.22 -14.29
C LEU A 758 -45.37 -6.93 -15.56
N PRO A 759 -46.68 -6.68 -15.47
CA PRO A 759 -47.49 -6.39 -16.65
C PRO A 759 -47.11 -5.03 -17.24
N ILE A 760 -46.66 -5.02 -18.50
CA ILE A 760 -46.32 -3.80 -19.24
C ILE A 760 -47.49 -3.48 -20.17
N ALA A 761 -48.07 -2.28 -20.01
CA ALA A 761 -49.20 -1.86 -20.82
C ALA A 761 -48.85 -1.90 -22.32
N ASN A 762 -49.80 -2.32 -23.15
CA ASN A 762 -49.67 -2.23 -24.61
C ASN A 762 -49.96 -0.79 -25.07
N ASP A 763 -49.12 0.14 -24.63
CA ASP A 763 -49.25 1.57 -24.89
C ASP A 763 -47.98 2.10 -25.57
N PRO A 764 -48.03 2.50 -26.85
CA PRO A 764 -46.86 3.05 -27.54
C PRO A 764 -46.28 4.31 -26.88
N SER A 765 -47.03 5.04 -26.04
CA SER A 765 -46.57 6.27 -25.39
C SER A 765 -45.52 6.03 -24.29
N ILE A 766 -45.42 4.80 -23.75
CA ILE A 766 -44.44 4.45 -22.72
C ILE A 766 -43.13 3.91 -23.29
N VAL A 767 -43.04 3.69 -24.61
CA VAL A 767 -41.80 3.24 -25.26
C VAL A 767 -40.69 4.25 -24.99
N GLY A 768 -39.54 3.76 -24.50
CA GLY A 768 -38.40 4.60 -24.13
C GLY A 768 -38.48 5.24 -22.74
N VAL A 769 -39.56 5.04 -21.97
CA VAL A 769 -39.65 5.49 -20.58
C VAL A 769 -38.90 4.51 -19.67
N SER A 770 -38.06 5.05 -18.77
CA SER A 770 -37.33 4.29 -17.75
C SER A 770 -38.11 4.18 -16.43
N ASN A 771 -38.04 3.01 -15.80
CA ASN A 771 -38.51 2.74 -14.44
C ASN A 771 -37.41 2.02 -13.65
N PHE A 772 -37.30 2.32 -12.36
CA PHE A 772 -36.25 1.77 -11.51
C PHE A 772 -36.85 0.90 -10.42
N PHE A 773 -36.22 -0.26 -10.15
CA PHE A 773 -36.69 -1.24 -9.19
C PHE A 773 -35.58 -1.64 -8.22
N GLN A 774 -35.95 -1.91 -6.98
CA GLN A 774 -35.06 -2.50 -5.98
C GLN A 774 -35.89 -3.37 -5.03
N ALA A 775 -35.39 -4.55 -4.70
CA ALA A 775 -35.96 -5.40 -3.69
C ALA A 775 -35.16 -5.30 -2.38
N PHE A 776 -35.84 -5.49 -1.26
CA PHE A 776 -35.22 -5.55 0.06
C PHE A 776 -35.88 -6.64 0.90
N ALA A 777 -35.13 -7.23 1.82
CA ALA A 777 -35.63 -8.26 2.72
C ALA A 777 -35.06 -8.04 4.13
N PHE A 778 -35.63 -8.75 5.10
CA PHE A 778 -35.13 -8.77 6.48
C PHE A 778 -34.62 -10.17 6.82
N ASP A 779 -33.41 -10.25 7.38
CA ASP A 779 -32.81 -11.47 7.88
C ASP A 779 -32.41 -11.33 9.37
N ALA A 780 -31.66 -12.29 9.91
CA ALA A 780 -31.22 -12.29 11.30
C ALA A 780 -30.23 -11.15 11.62
N GLN A 781 -29.68 -10.50 10.60
CA GLN A 781 -28.69 -9.43 10.67
C GLN A 781 -29.30 -8.05 10.40
N GLY A 782 -30.56 -7.98 9.95
CA GLY A 782 -31.32 -6.75 9.78
C GLY A 782 -31.89 -6.59 8.39
N LEU A 783 -32.02 -5.35 7.93
CA LEU A 783 -32.39 -5.04 6.54
C LEU A 783 -31.26 -5.48 5.61
N THR A 784 -31.60 -5.96 4.41
CA THR A 784 -30.68 -6.22 3.30
C THR A 784 -31.38 -5.84 1.99
N ALA A 785 -30.61 -5.47 0.96
CA ALA A 785 -31.14 -5.01 -0.32
C ALA A 785 -30.49 -5.72 -1.52
N SER A 786 -31.22 -5.74 -2.63
CA SER A 786 -30.73 -6.17 -3.95
C SER A 786 -30.03 -5.03 -4.68
N ASN A 787 -29.35 -5.38 -5.76
CA ASN A 787 -29.01 -4.43 -6.83
C ASN A 787 -30.25 -3.64 -7.28
N GLY A 788 -29.99 -2.46 -7.85
CA GLY A 788 -30.95 -1.67 -8.59
C GLY A 788 -31.12 -2.22 -10.00
N LEU A 789 -32.31 -2.04 -10.55
CA LEU A 789 -32.64 -2.45 -11.90
C LEU A 789 -33.40 -1.33 -12.63
N GLU A 790 -32.79 -0.77 -13.66
CA GLU A 790 -33.43 0.15 -14.59
C GLU A 790 -34.05 -0.63 -15.76
N LEU A 791 -35.31 -0.35 -16.07
CA LEU A 791 -36.04 -0.90 -17.21
C LEU A 791 -36.51 0.24 -18.12
N LYS A 792 -36.08 0.23 -19.38
CA LYS A 792 -36.55 1.15 -20.42
C LYS A 792 -37.43 0.41 -21.41
N TYR A 793 -38.70 0.77 -21.54
CA TYR A 793 -39.67 -0.06 -22.27
C TYR A 793 -39.41 -0.15 -23.78
N CYS A 794 -39.50 -1.37 -24.30
CA CYS A 794 -39.28 -1.70 -25.71
C CYS A 794 -40.58 -1.68 -26.53
N PRO A 795 -40.50 -1.39 -27.85
CA PRO A 795 -41.62 -1.52 -28.78
C PRO A 795 -42.20 -2.94 -28.88
#